data_AF-A0A1M6HZN5-F1
#
_entry.id   AF-A0A1M6HZN5-F1
#
_cell.length_a   1.000
_cell.length_b   1.000
_cell.length_c   1.000
_cell.angle_alpha   90.00
_cell.angle_beta   90.00
_cell.angle_gamma   90.00
#
_symmetry.space_group_name_H-M   'P 1'
#
loop_
_entity.id
_entity.type
_entity.pdbx_description
1 polymer ?
#
loop_
_entity_poly.entity_id
_entity_poly.type
_entity_poly.pdbx_seq_one_letter_code
_entity_poly.pdbx_strand_id
1 'polypeptide(L)'
;MKCRNYFILPLVAGTFSFVSCDKKSDETQATDMDSGSTTVASDSVETVPPVNEVVKENAKEVEDEVQKAAEEFAEKAKEKAEDLVKPLVEGTVEQLAQQAGFAQYVPQGASSYFGLYDGAEMVKKLRASKLGVLLEELAEEEGESLDDVAKDPDFQQFATIAGEEMFLAVGEGGPEQTTNLVELADTLNFHQYKFYVKMMEALVNGKSLFENPEDFEQDNYLFDTMKHEGILEVFEKSSMPAIYLGFKVSDQKKRAALLGQIQGWTTEILDEQDVALLTATESDLGDGFKGVTLEGGLLAEQITGDVEEMLHKRVGKELTEKYKKIIAKKNCVMMAGSFKDYIVIFMGDSKEQLKFAESPSQSILVNKDMAFAKKFADKDLLGLIYSSEDLQKASVGKSSSLGTMALGVKAGLEEAEGFGDTRVLELLLEDLADCEKAVLSMEKGARLGAVAYLEDGFKFELFGGSNVPSQDFTTGRALASMTEGDDVLFSANWVSNPVYMERLMEYTDSLGATSYHLAKQVVEMDVEDQDFRTFSSNFQMFDGMLREDLLQVWKALRVDLAKGLGSESALVVDIKGTLPTIPGIPKPLLENGTVPRISYVSTVDDRQKVGQSWDKLNVSVESILAKISQMTGKNIPMQKPFKSTNEGLTSYTFPIPSTHQNCTPAAVVSDELFFLTSSPDFSTELSKKYDKSKLADPGATMTLDFEVLQKWAQQWYDLVDKHGEEFMSESEMDDFNEEVKPQVDKLFKAMDELDHLKIHTRMEEGELRSSLHLKVK
;
A
#
# COMPACT_ATOMS: atom_id res chain seq x y z
N MET A 1 0.59 38.86 21.29
CA MET A 1 0.29 37.48 20.89
C MET A 1 -1.19 37.24 21.12
N LYS A 2 -1.98 37.19 20.05
CA LYS A 2 -3.36 36.71 20.09
C LYS A 2 -3.39 35.52 19.13
N CYS A 3 -3.34 34.31 19.67
CA CYS A 3 -3.71 33.11 18.92
C CYS A 3 -5.25 33.12 18.84
N ARG A 4 -5.80 33.13 17.63
CA ARG A 4 -7.21 32.82 17.39
C ARG A 4 -7.27 31.32 17.13
N ASN A 5 -7.90 30.57 18.04
CA ASN A 5 -8.25 29.17 17.81
C ASN A 5 -9.61 29.15 17.12
N TYR A 6 -9.68 28.58 15.92
CA TYR A 6 -10.94 28.13 15.33
C TYR A 6 -11.06 26.63 15.60
N PHE A 7 -12.09 26.23 16.34
CA PHE A 7 -12.45 24.82 16.50
C PHE A 7 -13.22 24.38 15.25
N ILE A 8 -12.61 23.53 14.43
CA ILE A 8 -13.30 22.71 13.43
C ILE A 8 -13.21 21.28 13.94
N LEU A 9 -14.35 20.70 14.33
CA LEU A 9 -14.45 19.33 14.83
C LEU A 9 -14.23 18.34 13.67
N PRO A 10 -13.25 17.42 13.76
CA PRO A 10 -12.98 16.42 12.74
C PRO A 10 -13.89 15.21 12.96
N LEU A 11 -14.97 15.10 12.20
CA LEU A 11 -15.75 13.87 12.12
C LEU A 11 -15.41 13.16 10.81
N VAL A 12 -14.54 12.16 10.93
CA VAL A 12 -14.18 11.14 9.93
C VAL A 12 -13.24 11.62 8.81
N ALA A 13 -11.94 11.74 9.14
CA ALA A 13 -10.75 11.38 8.34
C ALA A 13 -9.55 12.23 8.76
N GLY A 14 -8.43 11.58 9.11
CA GLY A 14 -7.08 12.18 9.13
C GLY A 14 -6.78 13.22 10.21
N THR A 15 -5.96 12.85 11.20
CA THR A 15 -5.28 13.81 12.08
C THR A 15 -4.26 14.65 11.30
N PHE A 16 -4.49 15.96 11.21
CA PHE A 16 -3.43 16.94 10.94
C PHE A 16 -3.54 18.09 11.95
N SER A 17 -2.43 18.41 12.62
CA SER A 17 -2.31 19.60 13.48
C SER A 17 -1.25 20.51 12.88
N PHE A 18 -1.58 21.78 12.65
CA PHE A 18 -0.62 22.81 12.23
C PHE A 18 -0.47 23.87 13.33
N VAL A 19 0.77 24.16 13.73
CA VAL A 19 1.13 25.30 14.57
C VAL A 19 2.10 26.17 13.76
N SER A 20 1.71 27.41 13.47
CA SER A 20 2.60 28.42 12.85
C SER A 20 2.99 29.48 13.89
N CYS A 21 4.26 29.86 13.92
CA CYS A 21 4.81 30.97 14.70
C CYS A 21 5.69 31.85 13.81
N ASP A 22 5.29 33.11 13.63
CA ASP A 22 6.04 34.10 12.85
C ASP A 22 7.31 34.60 13.56
N LYS A 23 8.41 34.76 12.80
CA LYS A 23 9.56 35.60 13.17
C LYS A 23 9.80 36.67 12.11
N LYS A 24 10.03 37.90 12.60
CA LYS A 24 10.31 39.13 11.85
C LYS A 24 11.78 39.23 11.39
N SER A 25 11.91 39.65 10.14
CA SER A 25 12.86 40.59 9.47
C SER A 25 14.19 40.98 10.12
N ASP A 26 15.23 41.11 9.28
CA ASP A 26 16.11 42.30 9.27
C ASP A 26 16.67 42.59 7.86
N GLU A 27 16.83 43.89 7.58
CA GLU A 27 17.17 44.57 6.32
C GLU A 27 18.67 44.44 5.92
N THR A 28 19.06 44.76 4.66
CA THR A 28 19.88 45.94 4.26
C THR A 28 20.51 45.84 2.83
N GLN A 29 20.14 46.82 1.97
CA GLN A 29 20.83 47.58 0.87
C GLN A 29 21.64 46.97 -0.32
N ALA A 30 21.12 47.29 -1.52
CA ALA A 30 21.70 48.08 -2.65
C ALA A 30 22.88 47.56 -3.51
N THR A 31 22.75 47.48 -4.85
CA THR A 31 23.07 48.53 -5.87
C THR A 31 23.06 47.98 -7.32
N ASP A 32 22.80 48.89 -8.27
CA ASP A 32 22.73 48.81 -9.75
C ASP A 32 23.79 47.96 -10.50
N MET A 33 23.41 47.34 -11.64
CA MET A 33 23.96 47.69 -12.97
C MET A 33 23.39 46.86 -14.15
N ASP A 34 22.62 47.56 -14.99
CA ASP A 34 22.61 47.65 -16.47
C ASP A 34 23.04 46.51 -17.42
N SER A 35 22.21 46.39 -18.46
CA SER A 35 22.50 46.12 -19.88
C SER A 35 22.48 44.68 -20.44
N GLY A 36 21.71 44.53 -21.54
CA GLY A 36 22.09 43.60 -22.61
C GLY A 36 20.98 42.79 -23.26
N SER A 37 20.11 43.42 -24.05
CA SER A 37 19.15 42.70 -24.91
C SER A 37 19.85 41.87 -25.99
N THR A 38 19.34 40.67 -26.32
CA THR A 38 19.27 40.23 -27.73
C THR A 38 18.20 39.16 -27.93
N THR A 39 17.20 39.50 -28.75
CA THR A 39 16.20 38.62 -29.36
C THR A 39 16.80 37.74 -30.45
N VAL A 40 16.44 36.45 -30.49
CA VAL A 40 16.44 35.64 -31.73
C VAL A 40 15.15 34.83 -31.80
N ALA A 41 14.61 34.80 -33.02
CA ALA A 41 13.26 34.42 -33.39
C ALA A 41 13.00 32.90 -33.42
N SER A 42 11.71 32.61 -33.28
CA SER A 42 10.95 31.38 -33.47
C SER A 42 11.13 30.70 -34.83
N ASP A 43 11.08 29.36 -34.84
CA ASP A 43 10.49 28.59 -35.94
C ASP A 43 9.68 27.40 -35.40
N SER A 44 8.53 27.19 -36.03
CA SER A 44 7.41 26.30 -35.67
C SER A 44 7.67 24.81 -35.89
N VAL A 45 7.16 23.95 -35.00
CA VAL A 45 7.11 22.48 -35.15
C VAL A 45 5.67 22.04 -35.46
N GLU A 46 5.52 21.23 -36.51
CA GLU A 46 4.28 20.59 -36.96
C GLU A 46 3.79 19.51 -35.97
N THR A 47 2.47 19.42 -35.84
CA THR A 47 1.73 18.45 -35.03
C THR A 47 1.53 17.10 -35.76
N VAL A 48 1.68 15.99 -35.04
CA VAL A 48 1.37 14.62 -35.49
C VAL A 48 0.07 14.15 -34.80
N PRO A 49 -0.88 13.48 -35.49
CA PRO A 49 -2.18 13.11 -34.91
C PRO A 49 -2.15 11.83 -34.05
N PRO A 50 -3.13 11.64 -33.13
CA PRO A 50 -3.15 10.54 -32.17
C PRO A 50 -3.67 9.20 -32.73
N VAL A 51 -3.15 8.12 -32.16
CA VAL A 51 -3.21 6.69 -32.60
C VAL A 51 -4.52 5.97 -32.17
N ASN A 52 -5.57 6.69 -31.77
CA ASN A 52 -6.63 6.14 -30.91
C ASN A 52 -7.82 5.40 -31.58
N GLU A 53 -7.93 5.32 -32.90
CA GLU A 53 -9.10 4.68 -33.55
C GLU A 53 -8.89 3.20 -33.95
N VAL A 54 -7.65 2.75 -34.17
CA VAL A 54 -7.37 1.36 -34.61
C VAL A 54 -7.27 0.37 -33.43
N VAL A 55 -7.07 0.87 -32.20
CA VAL A 55 -6.93 0.06 -30.98
C VAL A 55 -8.28 -0.39 -30.42
N LYS A 56 -9.37 0.36 -30.66
CA LYS A 56 -10.69 0.10 -30.07
C LYS A 56 -11.44 -1.08 -30.69
N GLU A 57 -11.15 -1.46 -31.94
CA GLU A 57 -11.84 -2.57 -32.62
C GLU A 57 -11.24 -3.94 -32.25
N ASN A 58 -9.94 -4.01 -31.96
CA ASN A 58 -9.25 -5.27 -31.59
C ASN A 58 -9.45 -5.68 -30.12
N ALA A 59 -9.75 -4.74 -29.22
CA ALA A 59 -9.93 -5.03 -27.80
C ALA A 59 -11.20 -5.86 -27.51
N LYS A 60 -12.25 -5.66 -28.31
CA LYS A 60 -13.56 -6.30 -28.09
C LYS A 60 -13.58 -7.76 -28.53
N GLU A 61 -12.85 -8.11 -29.58
CA GLU A 61 -12.72 -9.48 -30.08
C GLU A 61 -11.91 -10.37 -29.12
N VAL A 62 -10.92 -9.77 -28.43
CA VAL A 62 -10.12 -10.44 -27.38
C VAL A 62 -10.93 -10.65 -26.09
N GLU A 63 -11.78 -9.70 -25.70
CA GLU A 63 -12.63 -9.78 -24.51
C GLU A 63 -13.64 -10.94 -24.60
N ASP A 64 -14.26 -11.14 -25.78
CA ASP A 64 -15.22 -12.22 -26.04
C ASP A 64 -14.56 -13.62 -26.06
N GLU A 65 -13.31 -13.75 -26.52
CA GLU A 65 -12.57 -15.02 -26.50
C GLU A 65 -12.10 -15.40 -25.09
N VAL A 66 -11.65 -14.43 -24.29
CA VAL A 66 -11.21 -14.65 -22.90
C VAL A 66 -12.39 -15.05 -22.02
N GLN A 67 -13.56 -14.43 -22.20
CA GLN A 67 -14.74 -14.78 -21.40
C GLN A 67 -15.25 -16.20 -21.69
N LYS A 68 -15.20 -16.63 -22.95
CA LYS A 68 -15.61 -17.98 -23.35
C LYS A 68 -14.64 -19.06 -22.84
N ALA A 69 -13.33 -18.75 -22.82
CA ALA A 69 -12.31 -19.63 -22.23
C ALA A 69 -12.45 -19.76 -20.71
N ALA A 70 -12.81 -18.66 -20.03
CA ALA A 70 -13.08 -18.66 -18.59
C ALA A 70 -14.30 -19.51 -18.20
N GLU A 71 -15.36 -19.50 -19.01
CA GLU A 71 -16.56 -20.32 -18.80
C GLU A 71 -16.30 -21.83 -18.99
N GLU A 72 -15.55 -22.22 -20.04
CA GLU A 72 -15.16 -23.62 -20.25
C GLU A 72 -14.17 -24.13 -19.17
N PHE A 73 -13.35 -23.24 -18.62
CA PHE A 73 -12.43 -23.56 -17.52
C PHE A 73 -13.16 -23.72 -16.19
N ALA A 74 -14.15 -22.87 -15.89
CA ALA A 74 -14.98 -22.98 -14.69
C ALA A 74 -15.75 -24.32 -14.63
N GLU A 75 -16.16 -24.86 -15.78
CA GLU A 75 -16.82 -26.16 -15.86
C GLU A 75 -15.85 -27.34 -15.62
N LYS A 76 -14.62 -27.25 -16.14
CA LYS A 76 -13.56 -28.27 -15.95
C LYS A 76 -12.90 -28.23 -14.57
N ALA A 77 -12.83 -27.06 -13.93
CA ALA A 77 -12.33 -26.90 -12.57
C ALA A 77 -13.29 -27.52 -11.53
N LYS A 78 -14.61 -27.49 -11.80
CA LYS A 78 -15.62 -28.19 -10.98
C LYS A 78 -15.46 -29.71 -10.97
N GLU A 79 -14.97 -30.30 -12.05
CA GLU A 79 -14.81 -31.76 -12.20
C GLU A 79 -13.52 -32.30 -11.56
N LYS A 80 -12.57 -31.44 -11.19
CA LYS A 80 -11.26 -31.82 -10.60
C LYS A 80 -11.05 -31.38 -9.15
N ALA A 81 -11.93 -30.55 -8.59
CA ALA A 81 -11.84 -30.06 -7.22
C ALA A 81 -12.18 -31.11 -6.13
N GLU A 82 -12.61 -32.32 -6.50
CA GLU A 82 -13.02 -33.35 -5.52
C GLU A 82 -11.86 -34.13 -4.87
N ASP A 83 -10.59 -33.96 -5.27
CA ASP A 83 -9.53 -34.93 -4.89
C ASP A 83 -8.32 -34.42 -4.09
N LEU A 84 -8.23 -33.14 -3.67
CA LEU A 84 -7.02 -32.63 -2.99
C LEU A 84 -7.23 -31.63 -1.83
N VAL A 85 -8.19 -31.85 -0.93
CA VAL A 85 -8.16 -31.33 0.45
C VAL A 85 -8.93 -32.31 1.32
N LYS A 86 -8.42 -32.73 2.49
CA LYS A 86 -9.29 -33.39 3.49
C LYS A 86 -10.40 -32.39 3.83
N PRO A 87 -11.68 -32.65 3.52
CA PRO A 87 -12.73 -31.69 3.80
C PRO A 87 -12.74 -31.39 5.30
N LEU A 88 -12.53 -30.12 5.66
CA LEU A 88 -12.82 -29.64 7.01
C LEU A 88 -14.31 -29.91 7.23
N VAL A 89 -14.63 -30.63 8.31
CA VAL A 89 -16.02 -30.90 8.66
C VAL A 89 -16.65 -29.58 9.07
N GLU A 90 -17.70 -29.15 8.37
CA GLU A 90 -18.39 -27.90 8.72
C GLU A 90 -18.95 -27.98 10.15
N GLY A 91 -18.52 -27.06 11.00
CA GLY A 91 -19.05 -26.91 12.35
C GLY A 91 -20.41 -26.22 12.38
N THR A 92 -21.09 -26.35 13.52
CA THR A 92 -22.33 -25.64 13.83
C THR A 92 -22.05 -24.18 14.20
N VAL A 93 -23.09 -23.33 14.13
CA VAL A 93 -23.00 -21.92 14.56
C VAL A 93 -22.69 -21.83 16.06
N GLU A 94 -23.22 -22.76 16.84
CA GLU A 94 -22.97 -22.87 18.28
C GLU A 94 -21.52 -23.22 18.59
N GLN A 95 -20.86 -24.05 17.77
CA GLN A 95 -19.43 -24.33 17.90
C GLN A 95 -18.60 -23.10 17.54
N LEU A 96 -18.91 -22.43 16.42
CA LEU A 96 -18.21 -21.21 16.02
C LEU A 96 -18.35 -20.10 17.08
N ALA A 97 -19.53 -19.94 17.67
CA ALA A 97 -19.78 -18.93 18.71
C ALA A 97 -18.92 -19.11 19.98
N GLN A 98 -18.44 -20.32 20.26
CA GLN A 98 -17.51 -20.56 21.37
C GLN A 98 -16.13 -19.94 21.12
N GLN A 99 -15.75 -19.75 19.85
CA GLN A 99 -14.45 -19.27 19.42
C GLN A 99 -14.49 -17.82 18.91
N ALA A 100 -15.64 -17.36 18.40
CA ALA A 100 -15.78 -16.08 17.72
C ALA A 100 -15.99 -14.86 18.65
N GLY A 101 -15.84 -15.03 19.96
CA GLY A 101 -15.89 -13.92 20.94
C GLY A 101 -17.16 -13.07 20.82
N PHE A 102 -16.99 -11.75 20.73
CA PHE A 102 -18.04 -10.76 20.66
C PHE A 102 -18.88 -10.83 19.39
N ALA A 103 -18.41 -11.47 18.31
CA ALA A 103 -19.20 -11.66 17.08
C ALA A 103 -20.57 -12.32 17.35
N GLN A 104 -20.68 -13.15 18.39
CA GLN A 104 -21.95 -13.76 18.78
C GLN A 104 -23.00 -12.76 19.31
N TYR A 105 -22.59 -11.52 19.61
CA TYR A 105 -23.45 -10.43 20.09
C TYR A 105 -23.62 -9.30 19.08
N VAL A 106 -22.85 -9.31 17.99
CA VAL A 106 -22.98 -8.33 16.92
C VAL A 106 -24.27 -8.62 16.12
N PRO A 107 -25.13 -7.62 15.86
CA PRO A 107 -26.34 -7.82 15.07
C PRO A 107 -26.08 -8.46 13.70
N GLN A 108 -26.99 -9.32 13.24
CA GLN A 108 -26.85 -10.03 11.96
C GLN A 108 -26.62 -9.11 10.75
N GLY A 109 -27.22 -7.91 10.75
CA GLY A 109 -27.11 -6.93 9.67
C GLY A 109 -25.79 -6.14 9.64
N ALA A 110 -24.83 -6.44 10.51
CA ALA A 110 -23.54 -5.78 10.49
C ALA A 110 -22.81 -6.03 9.16
N SER A 111 -22.20 -4.97 8.64
CA SER A 111 -21.45 -4.96 7.38
C SER A 111 -20.00 -5.41 7.57
N SER A 112 -19.43 -5.28 8.77
CA SER A 112 -18.11 -5.79 9.07
C SER A 112 -17.93 -6.20 10.53
N TYR A 113 -16.95 -7.08 10.74
CA TYR A 113 -16.47 -7.48 12.05
C TYR A 113 -14.97 -7.76 11.99
N PHE A 114 -14.25 -7.31 13.00
CA PHE A 114 -12.86 -7.62 13.24
C PHE A 114 -12.72 -8.02 14.70
N GLY A 115 -12.21 -9.22 14.95
CA GLY A 115 -11.92 -9.72 16.28
C GLY A 115 -10.47 -10.22 16.33
N LEU A 116 -9.77 -9.86 17.41
CA LEU A 116 -8.50 -10.45 17.82
C LEU A 116 -8.70 -11.09 19.18
N TYR A 117 -8.29 -12.34 19.30
CA TYR A 117 -8.54 -13.18 20.48
C TYR A 117 -7.22 -13.56 21.13
N ASP A 118 -7.23 -13.58 22.46
CA ASP A 118 -6.16 -14.09 23.31
C ASP A 118 -4.78 -13.50 23.00
N GLY A 119 -4.73 -12.19 22.79
CA GLY A 119 -3.51 -11.45 22.51
C GLY A 119 -2.46 -11.61 23.62
N ALA A 120 -2.90 -11.75 24.88
CA ALA A 120 -2.01 -11.99 26.00
C ALA A 120 -1.35 -13.38 25.94
N GLU A 121 -2.09 -14.45 25.63
CA GLU A 121 -1.49 -15.77 25.47
C GLU A 121 -0.63 -15.83 24.22
N MET A 122 -0.99 -15.13 23.13
CA MET A 122 -0.13 -15.00 21.95
C MET A 122 1.20 -14.33 22.30
N VAL A 123 1.16 -13.17 22.99
CA VAL A 123 2.37 -12.48 23.47
C VAL A 123 3.17 -13.39 24.40
N LYS A 124 2.53 -14.09 25.33
CA LYS A 124 3.19 -15.01 26.24
C LYS A 124 3.84 -16.19 25.52
N LYS A 125 3.18 -16.78 24.53
CA LYS A 125 3.76 -17.84 23.68
C LYS A 125 4.93 -17.31 22.86
N LEU A 126 4.83 -16.11 22.31
CA LEU A 126 5.91 -15.45 21.60
C LEU A 126 7.11 -15.22 22.54
N ARG A 127 6.91 -14.60 23.71
CA ARG A 127 7.93 -14.39 24.75
C ARG A 127 8.58 -15.69 25.21
N ALA A 128 7.80 -16.77 25.34
CA ALA A 128 8.29 -18.09 25.73
C ALA A 128 9.04 -18.84 24.61
N SER A 129 8.90 -18.43 23.34
CA SER A 129 9.67 -19.00 22.22
C SER A 129 11.14 -18.60 22.34
N LYS A 130 12.05 -19.36 21.74
CA LYS A 130 13.47 -18.98 21.75
C LYS A 130 13.71 -17.63 21.05
N LEU A 131 12.89 -17.29 20.05
CA LEU A 131 12.94 -15.97 19.40
C LEU A 131 12.49 -14.85 20.34
N GLY A 132 11.43 -15.06 21.12
CA GLY A 132 11.00 -14.10 22.13
C GLY A 132 12.04 -13.89 23.22
N VAL A 133 12.62 -14.98 23.73
CA VAL A 133 13.71 -14.92 24.72
C VAL A 133 14.91 -14.14 24.17
N LEU A 134 15.30 -14.37 22.92
CA LEU A 134 16.38 -13.59 22.29
C LEU A 134 16.03 -12.10 22.19
N LEU A 135 14.82 -11.76 21.74
CA LEU A 135 14.38 -10.37 21.63
C LEU A 135 14.37 -9.67 23.01
N GLU A 136 13.98 -10.38 24.06
CA GLU A 136 14.03 -9.89 25.45
C GLU A 136 15.47 -9.64 25.90
N GLU A 137 16.38 -10.59 25.68
CA GLU A 137 17.78 -10.45 26.05
C GLU A 137 18.46 -9.29 25.30
N LEU A 138 18.20 -9.15 23.99
CA LEU A 138 18.75 -8.04 23.19
C LEU A 138 18.22 -6.68 23.65
N ALA A 139 16.92 -6.60 23.94
CA ALA A 139 16.33 -5.37 24.45
C ALA A 139 16.94 -5.00 25.82
N GLU A 140 17.12 -5.96 26.72
CA GLU A 140 17.80 -5.74 28.01
C GLU A 140 19.25 -5.26 27.85
N GLU A 141 19.98 -5.78 26.86
CA GLU A 141 21.35 -5.34 26.52
C GLU A 141 21.39 -3.87 26.03
N GLU A 142 20.37 -3.41 25.29
CA GLU A 142 20.22 -2.02 24.85
C GLU A 142 19.66 -1.07 25.94
N GLY A 143 19.40 -1.59 27.14
CA GLY A 143 18.81 -0.84 28.26
C GLY A 143 17.30 -0.68 28.16
N GLU A 144 16.65 -1.36 27.22
CA GLU A 144 15.20 -1.44 27.05
C GLU A 144 14.70 -2.77 27.60
N SER A 145 14.35 -2.86 28.87
CA SER A 145 13.76 -4.10 29.37
C SER A 145 12.32 -4.25 28.87
N LEU A 146 12.02 -5.32 28.15
CA LEU A 146 10.62 -5.70 27.87
C LEU A 146 9.84 -5.96 29.15
N ASP A 147 10.51 -6.26 30.27
CA ASP A 147 9.91 -6.28 31.60
C ASP A 147 9.63 -4.88 32.15
N ASP A 148 10.40 -3.86 31.77
CA ASP A 148 10.11 -2.47 32.12
C ASP A 148 9.00 -1.88 31.24
N VAL A 149 8.96 -2.22 29.95
CA VAL A 149 7.78 -1.97 29.08
C VAL A 149 6.58 -2.75 29.61
N ALA A 150 6.76 -4.00 30.05
CA ALA A 150 5.69 -4.74 30.69
C ALA A 150 5.34 -4.21 32.09
N LYS A 151 6.17 -3.42 32.77
CA LYS A 151 5.81 -2.71 34.02
C LYS A 151 5.29 -1.31 33.74
N ASP A 152 5.44 -0.82 32.51
CA ASP A 152 4.96 0.49 32.09
C ASP A 152 3.45 0.57 32.35
N PRO A 153 3.00 1.60 33.08
CA PRO A 153 1.58 1.73 33.42
C PRO A 153 0.67 1.76 32.20
N ASP A 154 1.09 2.38 31.10
CA ASP A 154 0.29 2.53 29.88
C ASP A 154 0.25 1.20 29.10
N PHE A 155 1.37 0.47 29.03
CA PHE A 155 1.38 -0.88 28.47
C PHE A 155 0.58 -1.87 29.34
N GLN A 156 0.68 -1.81 30.67
CA GLN A 156 -0.11 -2.66 31.57
C GLN A 156 -1.60 -2.36 31.46
N GLN A 157 -1.96 -1.08 31.29
CA GLN A 157 -3.31 -0.67 31.01
C GLN A 157 -3.77 -1.20 29.64
N PHE A 158 -2.97 -1.05 28.59
CA PHE A 158 -3.23 -1.59 27.26
C PHE A 158 -3.34 -3.12 27.26
N ALA A 159 -2.42 -3.85 27.89
CA ALA A 159 -2.43 -5.31 27.98
C ALA A 159 -3.61 -5.82 28.84
N THR A 160 -4.01 -5.06 29.86
CA THR A 160 -5.24 -5.34 30.63
C THR A 160 -6.50 -5.11 29.79
N ILE A 161 -6.46 -4.14 28.87
CA ILE A 161 -7.56 -3.79 27.97
C ILE A 161 -7.64 -4.77 26.79
N ALA A 162 -6.53 -5.06 26.12
CA ALA A 162 -6.45 -5.78 24.85
C ALA A 162 -6.10 -7.27 24.99
N GLY A 163 -5.77 -7.74 26.19
CA GLY A 163 -5.15 -9.05 26.41
C GLY A 163 -6.06 -10.26 26.17
N GLU A 164 -7.37 -10.15 26.41
CA GLU A 164 -8.31 -11.27 26.25
C GLU A 164 -8.97 -11.29 24.87
N GLU A 165 -9.55 -10.16 24.46
CA GLU A 165 -10.15 -9.99 23.14
C GLU A 165 -10.29 -8.50 22.86
N MET A 166 -10.01 -8.08 21.62
CA MET A 166 -10.42 -6.78 21.07
C MET A 166 -11.32 -7.00 19.87
N PHE A 167 -12.30 -6.12 19.70
CA PHE A 167 -13.18 -6.17 18.53
C PHE A 167 -13.56 -4.79 18.00
N LEU A 168 -13.83 -4.75 16.70
CA LEU A 168 -14.48 -3.66 15.99
C LEU A 168 -15.60 -4.25 15.13
N ALA A 169 -16.78 -3.64 15.13
CA ALA A 169 -17.87 -4.01 14.24
C ALA A 169 -18.52 -2.76 13.65
N VAL A 170 -18.87 -2.82 12.37
CA VAL A 170 -19.67 -1.78 11.70
C VAL A 170 -21.03 -2.35 11.36
N GLY A 171 -22.06 -1.68 11.81
CA GLY A 171 -23.45 -2.06 11.65
C GLY A 171 -23.97 -1.90 10.22
N GLU A 172 -25.29 -1.99 10.12
CA GLU A 172 -26.03 -1.67 8.90
C GLU A 172 -25.83 -0.19 8.52
N GLY A 173 -25.83 0.12 7.22
CA GLY A 173 -25.55 1.48 6.71
C GLY A 173 -24.06 1.79 6.48
N GLY A 174 -23.16 0.88 6.89
CA GLY A 174 -21.71 1.01 6.65
C GLY A 174 -21.35 1.24 5.17
N PRO A 175 -21.79 0.38 4.23
CA PRO A 175 -21.49 0.53 2.80
C PRO A 175 -21.96 1.87 2.22
N GLU A 176 -23.17 2.30 2.56
CA GLU A 176 -23.75 3.57 2.11
C GLU A 176 -22.95 4.76 2.66
N GLN A 177 -22.58 4.71 3.95
CA GLN A 177 -21.78 5.78 4.54
C GLN A 177 -20.36 5.83 3.95
N THR A 178 -19.71 4.70 3.74
CA THR A 178 -18.41 4.63 3.04
C THR A 178 -18.51 5.25 1.65
N THR A 179 -19.58 4.95 0.92
CA THR A 179 -19.85 5.53 -0.40
C THR A 179 -19.95 7.06 -0.34
N ASN A 180 -20.70 7.60 0.63
CA ASN A 180 -20.84 9.05 0.81
C ASN A 180 -19.51 9.72 1.22
N LEU A 181 -18.71 9.05 2.06
CA LEU A 181 -17.41 9.55 2.50
C LEU A 181 -16.40 9.61 1.35
N VAL A 182 -16.36 8.59 0.49
CA VAL A 182 -15.48 8.60 -0.69
C VAL A 182 -15.89 9.73 -1.65
N GLU A 183 -17.18 9.91 -1.90
CA GLU A 183 -17.68 11.00 -2.76
C GLU A 183 -17.37 12.40 -2.21
N LEU A 184 -17.47 12.57 -0.89
CA LEU A 184 -17.06 13.79 -0.20
C LEU A 184 -15.54 14.00 -0.30
N ALA A 185 -14.74 12.97 -0.05
CA ALA A 185 -13.28 13.03 -0.12
C ALA A 185 -12.81 13.38 -1.54
N ASP A 186 -13.40 12.78 -2.58
CA ASP A 186 -13.10 13.11 -3.97
C ASP A 186 -13.40 14.58 -4.27
N THR A 187 -14.57 15.06 -3.86
CA THR A 187 -14.96 16.45 -4.10
C THR A 187 -14.05 17.43 -3.36
N LEU A 188 -13.68 17.12 -2.12
CA LEU A 188 -12.71 17.89 -1.34
C LEU A 188 -11.34 17.92 -2.02
N ASN A 189 -10.81 16.77 -2.43
CA ASN A 189 -9.52 16.66 -3.12
C ASN A 189 -9.53 17.47 -4.43
N PHE A 190 -10.59 17.38 -5.22
CA PHE A 190 -10.74 18.17 -6.45
C PHE A 190 -10.61 19.67 -6.16
N HIS A 191 -11.38 20.20 -5.21
CA HIS A 191 -11.37 21.63 -4.89
C HIS A 191 -10.09 22.07 -4.20
N GLN A 192 -9.47 21.21 -3.38
CA GLN A 192 -8.19 21.50 -2.73
C GLN A 192 -7.06 21.68 -3.75
N TYR A 193 -6.96 20.78 -4.74
CA TYR A 193 -5.92 20.87 -5.77
C TYR A 193 -6.17 22.00 -6.76
N LYS A 194 -7.45 22.29 -7.07
CA LYS A 194 -7.82 23.51 -7.79
C LYS A 194 -7.37 24.76 -7.06
N PHE A 195 -7.58 24.81 -5.74
CA PHE A 195 -7.14 25.91 -4.90
C PHE A 195 -5.61 26.05 -4.86
N TYR A 196 -4.86 24.95 -4.81
CA TYR A 196 -3.40 24.99 -4.88
C TYR A 196 -2.88 25.60 -6.19
N VAL A 197 -3.51 25.34 -7.33
CA VAL A 197 -3.13 26.00 -8.59
C VAL A 197 -3.34 27.51 -8.51
N LYS A 198 -4.46 27.97 -7.95
CA LYS A 198 -4.71 29.41 -7.72
C LYS A 198 -3.69 30.05 -6.78
N MET A 199 -3.29 29.34 -5.73
CA MET A 199 -2.21 29.79 -4.83
C MET A 199 -0.90 29.93 -5.58
N MET A 200 -0.53 28.94 -6.39
CA MET A 200 0.69 28.98 -7.19
C MET A 200 0.65 30.14 -8.20
N GLU A 201 -0.48 30.35 -8.89
CA GLU A 201 -0.65 31.46 -9.82
C GLU A 201 -0.44 32.83 -9.16
N ALA A 202 -0.94 33.00 -7.93
CA ALA A 202 -0.78 34.24 -7.18
C ALA A 202 0.70 34.53 -6.88
N LEU A 203 1.45 33.52 -6.45
CA LEU A 203 2.89 33.61 -6.19
C LEU A 203 3.67 34.00 -7.46
N VAL A 204 3.33 33.37 -8.59
CA VAL A 204 3.98 33.62 -9.89
C VAL A 204 3.74 35.05 -10.37
N ASN A 205 2.54 35.56 -10.16
CA ASN A 205 2.19 36.95 -10.48
C ASN A 205 2.75 37.98 -9.47
N GLY A 206 3.66 37.56 -8.58
CA GLY A 206 4.29 38.42 -7.58
C GLY A 206 3.31 38.95 -6.52
N LYS A 207 2.10 38.37 -6.42
CA LYS A 207 1.16 38.73 -5.36
C LYS A 207 1.65 38.10 -4.07
N SER A 208 1.84 38.92 -3.05
CA SER A 208 2.13 38.41 -1.73
C SER A 208 0.89 37.68 -1.20
N LEU A 209 1.03 36.42 -0.77
CA LEU A 209 -0.03 35.70 -0.04
C LEU A 209 -0.44 36.44 1.25
N PHE A 210 0.38 37.42 1.70
CA PHE A 210 0.11 38.27 2.86
C PHE A 210 -0.63 39.57 2.52
N GLU A 211 -0.78 39.95 1.25
CA GLU A 211 -1.48 41.17 0.84
C GLU A 211 -3.00 41.01 0.89
N ASN A 212 -3.53 39.82 0.54
CA ASN A 212 -4.93 39.44 0.71
C ASN A 212 -5.05 38.06 1.41
N PRO A 213 -4.84 37.99 2.73
CA PRO A 213 -4.89 36.72 3.46
C PRO A 213 -6.24 36.01 3.31
N GLU A 214 -7.34 36.76 3.24
CA GLU A 214 -8.72 36.25 3.11
C GLU A 214 -8.99 35.46 1.81
N ASP A 215 -8.22 35.72 0.75
CA ASP A 215 -8.35 35.04 -0.56
C ASP A 215 -7.58 33.70 -0.58
N PHE A 216 -6.65 33.51 0.36
CA PHE A 216 -5.78 32.32 0.48
C PHE A 216 -5.90 31.60 1.83
N GLU A 217 -6.96 31.88 2.59
CA GLU A 217 -7.32 31.06 3.76
C GLU A 217 -7.53 29.61 3.31
N GLN A 218 -6.92 28.66 4.03
CA GLN A 218 -7.07 27.23 3.72
C GLN A 218 -8.53 26.81 3.66
N ASP A 219 -9.43 27.47 4.39
CA ASP A 219 -10.85 27.13 4.39
C ASP A 219 -11.58 27.49 3.07
N ASN A 220 -10.95 28.22 2.14
CA ASN A 220 -11.58 28.61 0.88
C ASN A 220 -11.96 27.42 -0.01
N TYR A 221 -11.16 26.35 -0.04
CA TYR A 221 -11.54 25.15 -0.79
C TYR A 221 -12.72 24.41 -0.14
N LEU A 222 -12.94 24.55 1.17
CA LEU A 222 -14.11 24.00 1.86
C LEU A 222 -15.39 24.73 1.43
N PHE A 223 -15.34 26.06 1.27
CA PHE A 223 -16.48 26.82 0.75
C PHE A 223 -16.79 26.50 -0.71
N ASP A 224 -15.77 26.29 -1.54
CA ASP A 224 -15.98 25.87 -2.92
C ASP A 224 -16.52 24.43 -2.99
N THR A 225 -16.07 23.55 -2.10
CA THR A 225 -16.65 22.23 -1.92
C THR A 225 -18.13 22.34 -1.55
N MET A 226 -18.53 23.23 -0.62
CA MET A 226 -19.94 23.44 -0.27
C MET A 226 -20.80 23.95 -1.44
N LYS A 227 -20.21 24.66 -2.40
CA LYS A 227 -20.89 25.14 -3.61
C LYS A 227 -21.02 24.06 -4.69
N HIS A 228 -20.30 22.94 -4.55
CA HIS A 228 -20.34 21.85 -5.52
C HIS A 228 -21.77 21.29 -5.63
N GLU A 229 -22.25 21.09 -6.86
CA GLU A 229 -23.60 20.59 -7.09
C GLU A 229 -23.73 19.17 -6.53
N GLY A 230 -24.77 18.90 -5.73
CA GLY A 230 -25.00 17.57 -5.16
C GLY A 230 -24.30 17.29 -3.82
N ILE A 231 -23.32 18.09 -3.40
CA ILE A 231 -22.53 17.79 -2.18
C ILE A 231 -23.36 17.89 -0.89
N LEU A 232 -24.28 18.84 -0.83
CA LEU A 232 -25.17 18.99 0.32
C LEU A 232 -26.18 17.84 0.39
N GLU A 233 -26.55 17.26 -0.76
CA GLU A 233 -27.35 16.03 -0.82
C GLU A 233 -26.54 14.83 -0.32
N VAL A 234 -25.23 14.75 -0.59
CA VAL A 234 -24.35 13.72 0.01
C VAL A 234 -24.32 13.90 1.53
N PHE A 235 -24.05 15.11 2.03
CA PHE A 235 -24.11 15.40 3.47
C PHE A 235 -25.48 15.07 4.08
N GLU A 236 -26.58 15.38 3.38
CA GLU A 236 -27.93 15.06 3.85
C GLU A 236 -28.17 13.55 3.95
N LYS A 237 -27.61 12.76 3.03
CA LYS A 237 -27.69 11.29 3.05
C LYS A 237 -26.71 10.63 4.02
N SER A 238 -25.60 11.29 4.36
CA SER A 238 -24.60 10.73 5.29
C SER A 238 -25.20 10.44 6.66
N SER A 239 -24.87 9.29 7.22
CA SER A 239 -25.35 8.80 8.51
C SER A 239 -24.21 8.10 9.22
N MET A 240 -24.07 8.27 10.53
CA MET A 240 -23.13 7.48 11.32
C MET A 240 -23.74 6.07 11.52
N PRO A 241 -23.18 5.01 10.89
CA PRO A 241 -23.61 3.65 11.16
C PRO A 241 -23.28 3.29 12.62
N ALA A 242 -23.95 2.26 13.14
CA ALA A 242 -23.61 1.73 14.46
C ALA A 242 -22.18 1.16 14.44
N ILE A 243 -21.24 1.81 15.12
CA ILE A 243 -19.87 1.31 15.29
C ILE A 243 -19.73 0.82 16.71
N TYR A 244 -19.24 -0.42 16.86
CA TYR A 244 -18.93 -1.03 18.13
C TYR A 244 -17.42 -1.26 18.19
N LEU A 245 -16.76 -0.63 19.14
CA LEU A 245 -15.37 -0.89 19.49
C LEU A 245 -15.35 -1.41 20.92
N GLY A 246 -14.57 -2.42 21.22
CA GLY A 246 -14.50 -2.86 22.59
C GLY A 246 -13.52 -3.96 22.83
N PHE A 247 -13.55 -4.42 24.06
CA PHE A 247 -12.61 -5.41 24.54
C PHE A 247 -13.21 -6.20 25.70
N LYS A 248 -12.71 -7.42 25.86
CA LYS A 248 -13.13 -8.33 26.92
C LYS A 248 -12.28 -8.10 28.16
N VAL A 249 -12.96 -7.96 29.30
CA VAL A 249 -12.33 -7.86 30.63
C VAL A 249 -13.09 -8.79 31.57
N SER A 250 -12.61 -10.02 31.72
CA SER A 250 -13.31 -11.03 32.53
C SER A 250 -13.29 -10.69 34.03
N ASP A 251 -12.28 -9.97 34.52
CA ASP A 251 -12.24 -9.49 35.90
C ASP A 251 -13.24 -8.33 36.12
N GLN A 252 -14.30 -8.61 36.87
CA GLN A 252 -15.37 -7.65 37.14
C GLN A 252 -14.89 -6.35 37.81
N LYS A 253 -13.89 -6.40 38.71
CA LYS A 253 -13.41 -5.20 39.40
C LYS A 253 -12.58 -4.33 38.47
N LYS A 254 -11.70 -4.95 37.68
CA LYS A 254 -10.92 -4.24 36.64
C LYS A 254 -11.85 -3.63 35.60
N ARG A 255 -12.85 -4.40 35.15
CA ARG A 255 -13.88 -3.94 34.20
C ARG A 255 -14.61 -2.70 34.71
N ALA A 256 -15.09 -2.72 35.96
CA ALA A 256 -15.78 -1.59 36.57
C ALA A 256 -14.87 -0.35 36.70
N ALA A 257 -13.59 -0.53 37.06
CA ALA A 257 -12.63 0.56 37.16
C ALA A 257 -12.33 1.21 35.80
N LEU A 258 -12.07 0.40 34.77
CA LEU A 258 -11.81 0.87 33.40
C LEU A 258 -13.03 1.56 32.79
N LEU A 259 -14.22 0.98 32.96
CA LEU A 259 -15.45 1.61 32.49
C LEU A 259 -15.67 2.96 33.19
N GLY A 260 -15.42 3.04 34.49
CA GLY A 260 -15.51 4.28 35.25
C GLY A 260 -14.55 5.36 34.75
N GLN A 261 -13.34 5.00 34.30
CA GLN A 261 -12.40 5.93 33.68
C GLN A 261 -12.91 6.46 32.33
N ILE A 262 -13.36 5.56 31.44
CA ILE A 262 -13.90 5.93 30.12
C ILE A 262 -15.13 6.83 30.26
N GLN A 263 -16.05 6.48 31.15
CA GLN A 263 -17.23 7.30 31.44
C GLN A 263 -16.86 8.61 32.18
N GLY A 264 -15.78 8.61 32.95
CA GLY A 264 -15.23 9.82 33.59
C GLY A 264 -14.86 10.90 32.56
N TRP A 265 -14.17 10.53 31.47
CA TRP A 265 -13.82 11.44 30.38
C TRP A 265 -15.06 12.09 29.75
N THR A 266 -16.16 11.35 29.60
CA THR A 266 -17.40 11.93 29.07
C THR A 266 -17.99 12.98 29.99
N THR A 267 -17.77 12.88 31.30
CA THR A 267 -18.22 13.90 32.28
C THR A 267 -17.33 15.14 32.22
N GLU A 268 -16.01 14.96 32.11
CA GLU A 268 -15.06 16.07 31.98
C GLU A 268 -15.33 16.90 30.71
N ILE A 269 -15.60 16.24 29.58
CA ILE A 269 -15.95 16.90 28.31
C ILE A 269 -17.25 17.73 28.44
N LEU A 270 -18.23 17.27 29.23
CA LEU A 270 -19.47 18.00 29.47
C LEU A 270 -19.29 19.19 30.43
N ASP A 271 -18.32 19.12 31.35
CA ASP A 271 -18.02 20.17 32.31
C ASP A 271 -17.17 21.32 31.71
N GLU A 272 -16.51 21.09 30.57
CA GLU A 272 -15.84 22.14 29.79
C GLU A 272 -16.89 23.10 29.17
N GLN A 273 -17.00 24.30 29.75
CA GLN A 273 -17.99 25.34 29.38
C GLN A 273 -17.92 25.82 27.91
N ASP A 274 -16.86 25.47 27.18
CA ASP A 274 -16.68 25.84 25.76
C ASP A 274 -17.32 24.81 24.78
N VAL A 275 -17.88 23.70 25.27
CA VAL A 275 -18.50 22.65 24.42
C VAL A 275 -20.02 22.60 24.59
N ALA A 276 -20.70 23.74 24.41
CA ALA A 276 -22.16 23.89 24.49
C ALA A 276 -22.99 23.10 23.43
N LEU A 277 -22.38 22.10 22.80
CA LEU A 277 -22.91 21.29 21.70
C LEU A 277 -23.18 19.83 22.09
N LEU A 278 -22.73 19.42 23.28
CA LEU A 278 -22.83 18.06 23.78
C LEU A 278 -23.89 17.95 24.88
N THR A 279 -24.72 16.91 24.80
CA THR A 279 -25.71 16.58 25.83
C THR A 279 -25.49 15.17 26.39
N ALA A 280 -25.71 14.99 27.69
CA ALA A 280 -25.59 13.68 28.32
C ALA A 280 -26.64 12.70 27.75
N THR A 281 -26.22 11.46 27.49
CA THR A 281 -27.12 10.40 27.01
C THR A 281 -26.84 9.09 27.74
N GLU A 282 -27.93 8.38 28.06
CA GLU A 282 -27.88 7.13 28.81
C GLU A 282 -28.82 6.08 28.20
N SER A 283 -28.47 4.81 28.40
CA SER A 283 -29.24 3.63 28.01
C SER A 283 -29.09 2.54 29.08
N ASP A 284 -30.20 1.88 29.41
CA ASP A 284 -30.23 0.79 30.41
C ASP A 284 -29.79 -0.57 29.81
N LEU A 285 -29.31 -0.61 28.57
CA LEU A 285 -28.85 -1.85 27.95
C LEU A 285 -27.62 -2.41 28.68
N GLY A 286 -27.59 -3.73 28.92
CA GLY A 286 -26.50 -4.36 29.68
C GLY A 286 -26.49 -3.89 31.14
N ASP A 287 -25.32 -3.49 31.63
CA ASP A 287 -25.16 -2.92 32.99
C ASP A 287 -25.16 -1.37 32.97
N GLY A 288 -25.65 -0.77 31.88
CA GLY A 288 -25.80 0.68 31.69
C GLY A 288 -24.72 1.29 30.79
N PHE A 289 -25.17 2.04 29.78
CA PHE A 289 -24.33 2.83 28.88
C PHE A 289 -24.50 4.31 29.17
N LYS A 290 -23.38 5.03 29.18
CA LYS A 290 -23.33 6.48 29.39
C LYS A 290 -22.43 7.13 28.37
N GLY A 291 -22.76 8.34 27.97
CA GLY A 291 -21.87 9.18 27.19
C GLY A 291 -22.55 10.47 26.76
N VAL A 292 -22.26 10.90 25.54
CA VAL A 292 -22.66 12.21 25.02
C VAL A 292 -23.31 12.09 23.65
N THR A 293 -24.18 13.05 23.36
CA THR A 293 -24.72 13.30 22.02
C THR A 293 -24.22 14.65 21.54
N LEU A 294 -23.54 14.69 20.40
CA LEU A 294 -23.35 15.91 19.64
C LEU A 294 -24.63 16.22 18.90
N GLU A 295 -25.30 17.29 19.31
CA GLU A 295 -26.59 17.69 18.73
C GLU A 295 -26.38 18.68 17.59
N GLY A 296 -26.72 18.25 16.38
CA GLY A 296 -26.67 19.12 15.22
C GLY A 296 -27.61 20.31 15.30
N GLY A 297 -28.72 20.17 16.04
CA GLY A 297 -29.61 21.29 16.36
C GLY A 297 -28.87 22.44 17.06
N LEU A 298 -28.08 22.13 18.09
CA LEU A 298 -27.27 23.11 18.82
C LEU A 298 -26.14 23.68 17.93
N LEU A 299 -25.52 22.84 17.10
CA LEU A 299 -24.54 23.30 16.11
C LEU A 299 -25.17 24.32 15.14
N ALA A 300 -26.37 24.05 14.65
CA ALA A 300 -27.08 24.96 13.74
C ALA A 300 -27.47 26.29 14.42
N GLU A 301 -27.78 26.27 15.73
CA GLU A 301 -28.04 27.46 16.53
C GLU A 301 -26.79 28.32 16.76
N GLN A 302 -25.59 27.72 16.79
CA GLN A 302 -24.34 28.46 16.85
C GLN A 302 -23.96 29.16 15.53
N ILE A 303 -24.56 28.75 14.40
CA ILE A 303 -24.41 29.45 13.11
C ILE A 303 -25.31 30.69 13.10
N THR A 304 -24.90 31.72 13.85
CA THR A 304 -25.59 33.01 13.97
C THR A 304 -24.58 34.16 13.95
N GLY A 305 -25.07 35.40 13.80
CA GLY A 305 -24.24 36.61 13.86
C GLY A 305 -23.12 36.60 12.82
N ASP A 306 -21.89 36.81 13.27
CA ASP A 306 -20.70 36.93 12.41
C ASP A 306 -20.44 35.66 11.57
N VAL A 307 -20.73 34.46 12.10
CA VAL A 307 -20.52 33.18 11.38
C VAL A 307 -21.53 33.04 10.24
N GLU A 308 -22.79 33.38 10.51
CA GLU A 308 -23.85 33.36 9.51
C GLU A 308 -23.63 34.43 8.43
N GLU A 309 -23.20 35.63 8.81
CA GLU A 309 -22.83 36.68 7.86
C GLU A 309 -21.64 36.27 6.98
N MET A 310 -20.63 35.62 7.57
CA MET A 310 -19.48 35.07 6.85
C MET A 310 -19.93 34.02 5.83
N LEU A 311 -20.76 33.05 6.22
CA LEU A 311 -21.27 32.02 5.30
C LEU A 311 -22.15 32.64 4.20
N HIS A 312 -23.02 33.60 4.54
CA HIS A 312 -23.80 34.35 3.55
C HIS A 312 -22.92 35.05 2.52
N LYS A 313 -21.79 35.63 2.95
CA LYS A 313 -20.82 36.30 2.07
C LYS A 313 -20.07 35.30 1.17
N ARG A 314 -19.66 34.15 1.72
CA ARG A 314 -18.77 33.18 1.05
C ARG A 314 -19.51 32.18 0.14
N VAL A 315 -20.62 31.62 0.60
CA VAL A 315 -21.39 30.58 -0.13
C VAL A 315 -22.81 31.02 -0.50
N GLY A 316 -23.27 32.18 -0.02
CA GLY A 316 -24.59 32.70 -0.33
C GLY A 316 -25.67 32.24 0.65
N LYS A 317 -26.74 33.04 0.72
CA LYS A 317 -27.82 32.84 1.70
C LYS A 317 -28.55 31.51 1.54
N GLU A 318 -28.89 31.14 0.32
CA GLU A 318 -29.66 29.91 0.06
C GLU A 318 -28.91 28.65 0.50
N LEU A 319 -27.62 28.54 0.15
CA LEU A 319 -26.79 27.41 0.55
C LEU A 319 -26.53 27.38 2.06
N THR A 320 -26.32 28.55 2.68
CA THR A 320 -26.15 28.66 4.15
C THR A 320 -27.39 28.14 4.89
N GLU A 321 -28.58 28.55 4.47
CA GLU A 321 -29.85 28.09 5.07
C GLU A 321 -30.09 26.60 4.84
N LYS A 322 -29.71 26.07 3.67
CA LYS A 322 -29.78 24.64 3.38
C LYS A 322 -28.82 23.86 4.28
N TYR A 323 -27.57 24.30 4.40
CA TYR A 323 -26.55 23.70 5.25
C TYR A 323 -26.98 23.68 6.73
N LYS A 324 -27.46 24.82 7.26
CA LYS A 324 -28.02 24.91 8.62
C LYS A 324 -29.14 23.90 8.85
N LYS A 325 -30.07 23.75 7.90
CA LYS A 325 -31.17 22.77 7.98
C LYS A 325 -30.70 21.31 7.94
N ILE A 326 -29.62 21.03 7.21
CA ILE A 326 -29.04 19.68 7.14
C ILE A 326 -28.37 19.36 8.47
N ILE A 327 -27.46 20.22 8.95
CA ILE A 327 -26.77 20.00 10.22
C ILE A 327 -27.74 19.89 11.38
N ALA A 328 -28.80 20.71 11.41
CA ALA A 328 -29.81 20.66 12.48
C ALA A 328 -30.43 19.26 12.69
N LYS A 329 -30.34 18.38 11.69
CA LYS A 329 -30.86 17.00 11.74
C LYS A 329 -29.79 15.93 12.02
N LYS A 330 -28.51 16.29 12.06
CA LYS A 330 -27.40 15.36 12.24
C LYS A 330 -27.07 15.25 13.72
N ASN A 331 -26.98 14.03 14.23
CA ASN A 331 -26.51 13.80 15.61
C ASN A 331 -25.39 12.78 15.57
N CYS A 332 -24.52 12.82 16.57
CA CYS A 332 -23.55 11.76 16.80
C CYS A 332 -23.60 11.38 18.28
N VAL A 333 -24.01 10.16 18.57
CA VAL A 333 -24.07 9.56 19.89
C VAL A 333 -22.80 8.76 20.11
N MET A 334 -22.09 9.05 21.21
CA MET A 334 -20.93 8.30 21.67
C MET A 334 -21.20 7.81 23.08
N MET A 335 -21.16 6.50 23.31
CA MET A 335 -21.48 5.90 24.61
C MET A 335 -20.49 4.81 24.97
N ALA A 336 -20.22 4.63 26.25
CA ALA A 336 -19.49 3.48 26.78
C ALA A 336 -20.33 2.78 27.84
N GLY A 337 -20.29 1.44 27.84
CA GLY A 337 -21.01 0.62 28.81
C GLY A 337 -20.43 -0.78 28.90
N SER A 338 -20.89 -1.55 29.87
CA SER A 338 -20.56 -2.97 29.98
C SER A 338 -21.70 -3.85 29.49
N PHE A 339 -21.34 -4.89 28.73
CA PHE A 339 -22.24 -5.92 28.29
C PHE A 339 -21.61 -7.29 28.55
N LYS A 340 -22.17 -8.03 29.53
CA LYS A 340 -21.56 -9.26 30.05
C LYS A 340 -20.11 -9.00 30.53
N ASP A 341 -19.14 -9.67 29.91
CA ASP A 341 -17.72 -9.53 30.25
C ASP A 341 -16.96 -8.52 29.38
N TYR A 342 -17.69 -7.70 28.62
CA TYR A 342 -17.12 -6.74 27.69
C TYR A 342 -17.31 -5.31 28.15
N ILE A 343 -16.33 -4.46 27.84
CA ILE A 343 -16.51 -3.01 27.73
C ILE A 343 -16.75 -2.71 26.25
N VAL A 344 -17.81 -1.96 25.97
CA VAL A 344 -18.22 -1.60 24.61
C VAL A 344 -18.32 -0.09 24.52
N ILE A 345 -17.61 0.47 23.56
CA ILE A 345 -17.71 1.83 23.08
C ILE A 345 -18.56 1.80 21.81
N PHE A 346 -19.63 2.57 21.81
CA PHE A 346 -20.61 2.65 20.75
C PHE A 346 -20.59 4.06 20.15
N MET A 347 -20.63 4.13 18.82
CA MET A 347 -20.89 5.36 18.07
C MET A 347 -22.04 5.14 17.09
N GLY A 348 -22.89 6.14 16.89
CA GLY A 348 -24.00 6.07 15.94
C GLY A 348 -24.77 7.38 15.84
N ASP A 349 -25.77 7.45 14.97
CA ASP A 349 -26.65 8.63 14.85
C ASP A 349 -27.60 8.78 16.04
N SER A 350 -27.91 7.67 16.71
CA SER A 350 -28.86 7.64 17.82
C SER A 350 -28.57 6.50 18.78
N LYS A 351 -28.97 6.64 20.04
CA LYS A 351 -28.80 5.58 21.05
C LYS A 351 -29.67 4.36 20.77
N GLU A 352 -30.74 4.50 19.97
CA GLU A 352 -31.61 3.39 19.56
C GLU A 352 -30.92 2.42 18.60
N GLN A 353 -29.80 2.82 17.98
CA GLN A 353 -28.98 1.94 17.16
C GLN A 353 -28.10 0.99 18.00
N LEU A 354 -27.84 1.30 19.28
CA LEU A 354 -27.12 0.43 20.21
C LEU A 354 -27.96 -0.83 20.50
N LYS A 355 -27.59 -1.95 19.87
CA LYS A 355 -28.28 -3.23 19.98
C LYS A 355 -27.29 -4.38 20.01
N PHE A 356 -27.63 -5.43 20.73
CA PHE A 356 -26.89 -6.69 20.75
C PHE A 356 -27.81 -7.85 20.34
N ALA A 357 -27.26 -8.83 19.65
CA ALA A 357 -27.96 -10.08 19.36
C ALA A 357 -28.21 -10.87 20.66
N GLU A 358 -29.41 -11.45 20.82
CA GLU A 358 -29.76 -12.20 22.04
C GLU A 358 -29.16 -13.61 22.05
N SER A 359 -28.82 -14.14 20.88
CA SER A 359 -28.23 -15.47 20.70
C SER A 359 -27.35 -15.54 19.45
N PRO A 360 -26.44 -16.53 19.34
CA PRO A 360 -25.64 -16.75 18.12
C PRO A 360 -26.49 -16.87 16.84
N SER A 361 -27.70 -17.42 16.97
CA SER A 361 -28.64 -17.57 15.84
C SER A 361 -29.22 -16.26 15.30
N GLN A 362 -29.05 -15.15 16.03
CA GLN A 362 -29.47 -13.80 15.67
C GLN A 362 -28.28 -12.85 15.44
N SER A 363 -27.06 -13.38 15.49
CA SER A 363 -25.83 -12.58 15.37
C SER A 363 -25.26 -12.60 13.97
N ILE A 364 -24.17 -11.86 13.74
CA ILE A 364 -23.44 -11.87 12.48
C ILE A 364 -22.96 -13.27 12.06
N LEU A 365 -22.83 -14.21 13.00
CA LEU A 365 -22.36 -15.59 12.75
C LEU A 365 -23.29 -16.43 11.87
N VAL A 366 -24.57 -16.07 11.77
CA VAL A 366 -25.52 -16.70 10.83
C VAL A 366 -25.57 -16.01 9.47
N ASN A 367 -24.83 -14.91 9.28
CA ASN A 367 -24.71 -14.29 7.97
C ASN A 367 -24.12 -15.32 6.99
N LYS A 368 -24.77 -15.49 5.83
CA LYS A 368 -24.36 -16.41 4.78
C LYS A 368 -22.90 -16.15 4.34
N ASP A 369 -22.47 -14.90 4.40
CA ASP A 369 -21.14 -14.47 3.99
C ASP A 369 -20.07 -14.85 5.02
N MET A 370 -20.48 -15.23 6.25
CA MET A 370 -19.59 -15.79 7.28
C MET A 370 -19.53 -17.32 7.26
N ALA A 371 -20.13 -17.99 6.26
CA ALA A 371 -20.11 -19.45 6.18
C ALA A 371 -18.69 -20.04 6.18
N PHE A 372 -17.70 -19.33 5.62
CA PHE A 372 -16.30 -19.75 5.62
C PHE A 372 -15.76 -20.06 7.03
N ALA A 373 -16.18 -19.29 8.03
CA ALA A 373 -15.68 -19.41 9.40
C ALA A 373 -16.10 -20.74 10.06
N LYS A 374 -17.19 -21.36 9.61
CA LYS A 374 -17.66 -22.66 10.13
C LYS A 374 -16.69 -23.79 9.86
N LYS A 375 -15.88 -23.70 8.81
CA LYS A 375 -14.81 -24.67 8.49
C LYS A 375 -13.69 -24.66 9.55
N PHE A 376 -13.67 -23.65 10.44
CA PHE A 376 -12.66 -23.45 11.48
C PHE A 376 -13.25 -23.46 12.90
N ALA A 377 -14.50 -23.92 13.07
CA ALA A 377 -15.19 -23.92 14.36
C ALA A 377 -14.56 -24.89 15.39
N ASP A 378 -13.73 -25.84 14.93
CA ASP A 378 -12.95 -26.75 15.77
C ASP A 378 -11.55 -26.20 16.12
N LYS A 379 -11.20 -25.01 15.64
CA LYS A 379 -9.91 -24.35 15.87
C LYS A 379 -10.00 -23.30 16.97
N ASP A 380 -8.92 -23.15 17.71
CA ASP A 380 -8.74 -22.02 18.62
C ASP A 380 -8.32 -20.80 17.78
N LEU A 381 -9.27 -19.92 17.51
CA LEU A 381 -9.05 -18.74 16.68
C LEU A 381 -8.24 -17.69 17.45
N LEU A 382 -7.25 -17.11 16.78
CA LEU A 382 -6.55 -15.89 17.20
C LEU A 382 -7.17 -14.63 16.59
N GLY A 383 -7.90 -14.77 15.49
CA GLY A 383 -8.60 -13.65 14.88
C GLY A 383 -9.64 -14.08 13.87
N LEU A 384 -10.65 -13.24 13.70
CA LEU A 384 -11.74 -13.40 12.77
C LEU A 384 -12.05 -12.05 12.13
N ILE A 385 -12.02 -12.01 10.80
CA ILE A 385 -12.30 -10.80 10.02
C ILE A 385 -13.43 -11.10 9.05
N TYR A 386 -14.35 -10.16 8.92
CA TYR A 386 -15.42 -10.17 7.95
C TYR A 386 -15.70 -8.74 7.46
N SER A 387 -15.85 -8.57 6.14
CA SER A 387 -16.37 -7.36 5.51
C SER A 387 -17.30 -7.75 4.36
N SER A 388 -18.48 -7.16 4.31
CA SER A 388 -19.49 -7.48 3.30
C SER A 388 -19.03 -7.08 1.89
N GLU A 389 -19.60 -7.74 0.88
CA GLU A 389 -19.30 -7.40 -0.52
C GLU A 389 -19.63 -5.94 -0.83
N ASP A 390 -20.75 -5.43 -0.34
CA ASP A 390 -21.16 -4.04 -0.57
C ASP A 390 -20.20 -3.04 0.07
N LEU A 391 -19.68 -3.33 1.27
CA LEU A 391 -18.67 -2.49 1.92
C LEU A 391 -17.37 -2.49 1.11
N GLN A 392 -16.93 -3.67 0.66
CA GLN A 392 -15.73 -3.80 -0.17
C GLN A 392 -15.88 -3.09 -1.52
N LYS A 393 -17.07 -3.17 -2.15
CA LYS A 393 -17.38 -2.41 -3.37
C LYS A 393 -17.38 -0.90 -3.14
N ALA A 394 -17.92 -0.44 -2.00
CA ALA A 394 -17.91 0.97 -1.65
C ALA A 394 -16.48 1.50 -1.45
N SER A 395 -15.57 0.69 -0.89
CA SER A 395 -14.17 1.06 -0.69
C SER A 395 -13.34 0.99 -1.97
N VAL A 396 -13.50 -0.06 -2.78
CA VAL A 396 -12.66 -0.34 -3.96
C VAL A 396 -13.17 0.34 -5.23
N GLY A 397 -14.49 0.40 -5.43
CA GLY A 397 -15.10 0.81 -6.69
C GLY A 397 -15.21 2.33 -6.90
N LYS A 398 -14.81 3.14 -5.93
CA LYS A 398 -14.93 4.61 -5.97
C LYS A 398 -13.67 5.38 -5.58
N SER A 399 -12.61 4.74 -5.11
CA SER A 399 -11.42 5.45 -4.66
C SER A 399 -10.60 5.95 -5.85
N SER A 400 -10.80 7.19 -6.30
CA SER A 400 -9.92 7.87 -7.25
C SER A 400 -9.02 8.81 -6.45
N SER A 401 -7.73 8.50 -6.37
CA SER A 401 -6.81 9.31 -5.56
C SER A 401 -6.16 10.38 -6.43
N LEU A 402 -5.42 9.98 -7.45
CA LEU A 402 -4.62 10.89 -8.26
C LEU A 402 -5.43 11.52 -9.39
N GLY A 403 -6.40 10.81 -9.96
CA GLY A 403 -7.25 11.28 -11.06
C GLY A 403 -8.12 12.45 -10.63
N THR A 404 -8.72 12.37 -9.44
CA THR A 404 -9.51 13.47 -8.89
C THR A 404 -8.64 14.71 -8.62
N MET A 405 -7.43 14.52 -8.09
CA MET A 405 -6.46 15.60 -7.91
C MET A 405 -6.03 16.20 -9.25
N ALA A 406 -5.77 15.37 -10.26
CA ALA A 406 -5.38 15.80 -11.60
C ALA A 406 -6.47 16.65 -12.27
N LEU A 407 -7.74 16.24 -12.14
CA LEU A 407 -8.89 17.03 -12.61
C LEU A 407 -9.02 18.36 -11.84
N GLY A 408 -8.72 18.37 -10.54
CA GLY A 408 -8.65 19.60 -9.74
C GLY A 408 -7.57 20.55 -10.25
N VAL A 409 -6.36 20.03 -10.51
CA VAL A 409 -5.26 20.81 -11.12
C VAL A 409 -5.67 21.35 -12.48
N LYS A 410 -6.26 20.52 -13.35
CA LYS A 410 -6.76 20.92 -14.67
C LYS A 410 -7.74 22.09 -14.56
N ALA A 411 -8.76 21.95 -13.71
CA ALA A 411 -9.76 23.00 -13.51
C ALA A 411 -9.17 24.29 -12.91
N GLY A 412 -8.05 24.19 -12.17
CA GLY A 412 -7.29 25.34 -11.71
C GLY A 412 -6.53 26.02 -12.83
N LEU A 413 -5.91 25.25 -13.74
CA LEU A 413 -5.17 25.76 -14.89
C LEU A 413 -6.09 26.44 -15.91
N GLU A 414 -7.28 25.88 -16.16
CA GLU A 414 -8.29 26.48 -17.05
C GLU A 414 -8.75 27.88 -16.61
N GLU A 415 -8.68 28.16 -15.29
CA GLU A 415 -9.03 29.45 -14.71
C GLU A 415 -7.82 30.39 -14.53
N ALA A 416 -6.60 29.87 -14.69
CA ALA A 416 -5.37 30.60 -14.44
C ALA A 416 -4.83 31.21 -15.74
N GLU A 417 -4.53 32.50 -15.73
CA GLU A 417 -3.88 33.21 -16.84
C GLU A 417 -2.35 33.26 -16.65
N GLY A 418 -1.86 33.11 -15.41
CA GLY A 418 -0.45 33.28 -15.04
C GLY A 418 0.51 32.18 -15.49
N PHE A 419 0.01 31.06 -16.03
CA PHE A 419 0.84 29.92 -16.46
C PHE A 419 1.05 29.83 -17.97
N GLY A 420 0.54 30.77 -18.77
CA GLY A 420 0.64 30.71 -20.23
C GLY A 420 -0.32 29.71 -20.86
N ASP A 421 0.06 29.09 -21.99
CA ASP A 421 -0.79 28.12 -22.70
C ASP A 421 -0.72 26.74 -22.02
N THR A 422 -1.75 26.36 -21.28
CA THR A 422 -1.84 25.12 -20.49
C THR A 422 -2.64 24.01 -21.16
N ARG A 423 -3.16 24.22 -22.37
CA ARG A 423 -4.09 23.27 -23.03
C ARG A 423 -3.54 21.85 -23.18
N VAL A 424 -2.22 21.72 -23.38
CA VAL A 424 -1.57 20.39 -23.45
C VAL A 424 -1.58 19.71 -22.08
N LEU A 425 -1.29 20.46 -21.01
CA LEU A 425 -1.35 19.94 -19.64
C LEU A 425 -2.76 19.55 -19.24
N GLU A 426 -3.75 20.36 -19.62
CA GLU A 426 -5.17 20.07 -19.36
C GLU A 426 -5.60 18.73 -19.96
N LEU A 427 -5.21 18.46 -21.21
CA LEU A 427 -5.48 17.19 -21.89
C LEU A 427 -4.73 16.02 -21.24
N LEU A 428 -3.49 16.21 -20.81
CA LEU A 428 -2.70 15.16 -20.15
C LEU A 428 -3.24 14.83 -18.74
N LEU A 429 -3.68 15.83 -17.98
CA LEU A 429 -4.31 15.63 -16.68
C LEU A 429 -5.65 14.90 -16.79
N GLU A 430 -6.42 15.16 -17.85
CA GLU A 430 -7.63 14.41 -18.16
C GLU A 430 -7.33 12.95 -18.55
N ASP A 431 -6.35 12.74 -19.44
CA ASP A 431 -5.89 11.39 -19.83
C ASP A 431 -5.36 10.60 -18.63
N LEU A 432 -4.64 11.25 -17.71
CA LEU A 432 -4.14 10.63 -16.48
C LEU A 432 -5.28 10.14 -15.59
N ALA A 433 -6.34 10.95 -15.43
CA ALA A 433 -7.51 10.57 -14.67
C ALA A 433 -8.29 9.43 -15.33
N ASP A 434 -8.43 9.44 -16.66
CA ASP A 434 -9.06 8.37 -17.42
C ASP A 434 -8.27 7.06 -17.33
N CYS A 435 -6.95 7.11 -17.40
CA CYS A 435 -6.07 5.95 -17.25
C CYS A 435 -6.14 5.35 -15.83
N GLU A 436 -6.10 6.18 -14.78
CA GLU A 436 -6.27 5.70 -13.39
C GLU A 436 -7.61 4.97 -13.25
N LYS A 437 -8.69 5.61 -13.72
CA LYS A 437 -10.04 5.04 -13.69
C LYS A 437 -10.10 3.71 -14.45
N ALA A 438 -9.44 3.59 -15.60
CA ALA A 438 -9.40 2.35 -16.36
C ALA A 438 -8.76 1.21 -15.55
N VAL A 439 -7.61 1.46 -14.91
CA VAL A 439 -6.93 0.47 -14.05
C VAL A 439 -7.79 0.10 -12.85
N LEU A 440 -8.28 1.10 -12.09
CA LEU A 440 -9.04 0.89 -10.87
C LEU A 440 -10.39 0.20 -11.13
N SER A 441 -11.02 0.43 -12.29
CA SER A 441 -12.28 -0.24 -12.66
C SER A 441 -12.15 -1.75 -12.85
N MET A 442 -10.92 -2.27 -12.99
CA MET A 442 -10.66 -3.71 -13.07
C MET A 442 -10.70 -4.39 -11.70
N GLU A 443 -10.50 -3.63 -10.62
CA GLU A 443 -10.64 -4.10 -9.25
C GLU A 443 -12.12 -4.31 -8.93
N LYS A 444 -12.45 -5.51 -8.45
CA LYS A 444 -13.80 -5.89 -8.06
C LYS A 444 -13.76 -6.26 -6.60
N GLY A 445 -14.40 -5.42 -5.78
CA GLY A 445 -14.66 -5.75 -4.38
C GLY A 445 -15.52 -7.01 -4.28
N ALA A 446 -15.00 -8.00 -3.55
CA ALA A 446 -15.73 -9.19 -3.14
C ALA A 446 -15.83 -9.19 -1.62
N ARG A 447 -16.79 -9.94 -1.06
CA ARG A 447 -16.84 -10.17 0.38
C ARG A 447 -15.47 -10.64 0.89
N LEU A 448 -15.02 -10.06 2.00
CA LEU A 448 -13.78 -10.41 2.68
C LEU A 448 -14.09 -11.29 3.89
N GLY A 449 -13.31 -12.34 4.06
CA GLY A 449 -13.26 -13.13 5.30
C GLY A 449 -11.84 -13.51 5.62
N ALA A 450 -11.48 -13.52 6.90
CA ALA A 450 -10.20 -14.07 7.31
C ALA A 450 -10.30 -14.79 8.65
N VAL A 451 -9.46 -15.81 8.85
CA VAL A 451 -9.23 -16.45 10.14
C VAL A 451 -7.74 -16.57 10.41
N ALA A 452 -7.34 -16.34 11.65
CA ALA A 452 -5.99 -16.62 12.15
C ALA A 452 -6.06 -17.68 13.24
N TYR A 453 -5.15 -18.65 13.26
CA TYR A 453 -5.10 -19.71 14.28
C TYR A 453 -3.68 -20.32 14.38
N LEU A 454 -3.45 -21.08 15.46
CA LEU A 454 -2.19 -21.81 15.68
C LEU A 454 -2.39 -23.30 15.41
N GLU A 455 -1.67 -23.83 14.42
CA GLU A 455 -1.59 -25.26 14.14
C GLU A 455 -0.30 -25.51 13.35
N ASP A 456 0.68 -26.20 13.96
CA ASP A 456 2.04 -26.33 13.42
C ASP A 456 2.68 -24.97 13.08
N GLY A 457 2.43 -23.96 13.92
CA GLY A 457 2.82 -22.56 13.69
C GLY A 457 1.64 -21.64 13.45
N PHE A 458 1.90 -20.43 12.95
CA PHE A 458 0.88 -19.43 12.69
C PHE A 458 0.29 -19.60 11.28
N LYS A 459 -1.04 -19.72 11.21
CA LYS A 459 -1.79 -19.80 9.96
C LYS A 459 -2.76 -18.65 9.84
N PHE A 460 -2.84 -18.08 8.65
CA PHE A 460 -3.80 -17.05 8.27
C PHE A 460 -4.45 -17.43 6.94
N GLU A 461 -5.77 -17.54 6.94
CA GLU A 461 -6.55 -17.88 5.76
C GLU A 461 -7.43 -16.69 5.39
N LEU A 462 -7.26 -16.20 4.17
CA LEU A 462 -8.02 -15.10 3.58
C LEU A 462 -8.94 -15.65 2.49
N PHE A 463 -10.16 -15.14 2.45
CA PHE A 463 -11.20 -15.48 1.49
C PHE A 463 -11.70 -14.18 0.86
N GLY A 464 -11.71 -14.10 -0.46
CA GLY A 464 -12.24 -12.98 -1.24
C GLY A 464 -11.50 -11.65 -1.01
N GLY A 465 -12.25 -10.56 -0.80
CA GLY A 465 -11.72 -9.21 -0.64
C GLY A 465 -11.56 -8.43 -1.95
N SER A 466 -10.66 -8.87 -2.81
CA SER A 466 -10.48 -8.35 -4.18
C SER A 466 -10.31 -9.54 -5.15
N ASN A 467 -10.57 -9.30 -6.43
CA ASN A 467 -10.24 -10.24 -7.51
C ASN A 467 -8.75 -10.26 -7.89
N VAL A 468 -7.92 -9.37 -7.32
CA VAL A 468 -6.47 -9.22 -7.61
C VAL A 468 -6.22 -9.23 -9.13
N PRO A 469 -6.74 -8.21 -9.85
CA PRO A 469 -6.80 -8.20 -11.32
C PRO A 469 -5.43 -8.20 -11.98
N SER A 470 -4.36 -7.92 -11.24
CA SER A 470 -2.98 -8.02 -11.69
C SER A 470 -2.50 -9.46 -11.95
N GLN A 471 -3.19 -10.47 -11.41
CA GLN A 471 -2.81 -11.88 -11.53
C GLN A 471 -3.82 -12.67 -12.36
N ASP A 472 -3.31 -13.68 -13.06
CA ASP A 472 -4.11 -14.68 -13.74
C ASP A 472 -4.14 -15.97 -12.89
N PHE A 473 -5.31 -16.27 -12.33
CA PHE A 473 -5.55 -17.45 -11.52
C PHE A 473 -6.15 -18.63 -12.32
N THR A 474 -6.13 -18.57 -13.64
CA THR A 474 -6.66 -19.60 -14.55
C THR A 474 -5.57 -20.36 -15.29
N THR A 475 -4.45 -19.70 -15.59
CA THR A 475 -3.33 -20.30 -16.31
C THR A 475 -2.45 -21.13 -15.39
N GLY A 476 -2.15 -22.37 -15.80
CA GLY A 476 -1.22 -23.26 -15.09
C GLY A 476 0.24 -22.80 -15.21
N ARG A 477 1.08 -23.14 -14.24
CA ARG A 477 2.42 -22.57 -14.07
C ARG A 477 3.54 -23.52 -14.51
N ALA A 478 4.30 -23.15 -15.54
CA ALA A 478 5.41 -23.91 -16.08
C ALA A 478 6.76 -23.64 -15.37
N LEU A 479 6.90 -22.48 -14.72
CA LEU A 479 8.12 -22.11 -13.98
C LEU A 479 8.11 -22.62 -12.53
N ALA A 480 6.99 -23.18 -12.06
CA ALA A 480 6.84 -23.65 -10.67
C ALA A 480 7.93 -24.67 -10.26
N SER A 481 8.35 -25.57 -11.15
CA SER A 481 9.41 -26.55 -10.87
C SER A 481 10.79 -25.93 -10.61
N MET A 482 11.03 -24.69 -11.05
CA MET A 482 12.27 -23.96 -10.77
C MET A 482 12.34 -23.48 -9.32
N THR A 483 11.18 -23.37 -8.65
CA THR A 483 11.06 -22.80 -7.30
C THR A 483 11.31 -23.82 -6.18
N GLU A 484 11.50 -25.09 -6.54
CA GLU A 484 11.73 -26.20 -5.62
C GLU A 484 13.22 -26.53 -5.44
N GLY A 485 13.62 -26.93 -4.24
CA GLY A 485 14.92 -27.53 -3.96
C GLY A 485 15.45 -27.22 -2.55
N ASP A 486 16.25 -28.15 -2.00
CA ASP A 486 16.74 -28.13 -0.61
C ASP A 486 17.67 -26.95 -0.26
N ASP A 487 18.14 -26.21 -1.27
CA ASP A 487 19.05 -25.07 -1.10
C ASP A 487 18.41 -23.73 -1.53
N VAL A 488 17.13 -23.74 -1.91
CA VAL A 488 16.40 -22.54 -2.29
C VAL A 488 15.99 -21.80 -1.03
N LEU A 489 16.58 -20.64 -0.80
CA LEU A 489 16.27 -19.77 0.33
C LEU A 489 14.90 -19.12 0.14
N PHE A 490 14.69 -18.52 -1.02
CA PHE A 490 13.47 -17.80 -1.33
C PHE A 490 13.00 -18.13 -2.75
N SER A 491 11.70 -18.30 -2.92
CA SER A 491 11.11 -18.41 -4.24
C SER A 491 9.73 -17.79 -4.32
N ALA A 492 9.41 -17.22 -5.48
CA ALA A 492 8.08 -16.76 -5.83
C ALA A 492 7.77 -17.10 -7.29
N ASN A 493 6.53 -17.45 -7.61
CA ASN A 493 6.08 -17.72 -8.97
C ASN A 493 4.60 -17.37 -9.14
N TRP A 494 4.27 -16.66 -10.21
CA TRP A 494 2.94 -16.14 -10.50
C TRP A 494 2.74 -15.98 -12.01
N VAL A 495 1.48 -15.88 -12.45
CA VAL A 495 1.12 -15.48 -13.81
C VAL A 495 0.47 -14.10 -13.73
N SER A 496 1.00 -13.15 -14.49
CA SER A 496 0.47 -11.79 -14.58
C SER A 496 -0.71 -11.75 -15.56
N ASN A 497 -1.73 -10.95 -15.25
CA ASN A 497 -2.80 -10.66 -16.22
C ASN A 497 -2.31 -9.63 -17.25
N PRO A 498 -2.14 -9.99 -18.54
CA PRO A 498 -1.58 -9.08 -19.54
C PRO A 498 -2.47 -7.87 -19.81
N VAL A 499 -3.81 -8.00 -19.67
CA VAL A 499 -4.74 -6.88 -19.86
C VAL A 499 -4.55 -5.83 -18.76
N TYR A 500 -4.45 -6.28 -17.51
CA TYR A 500 -4.20 -5.37 -16.40
C TYR A 500 -2.82 -4.72 -16.50
N MET A 501 -1.79 -5.49 -16.85
CA MET A 501 -0.43 -4.96 -17.00
C MET A 501 -0.35 -3.91 -18.10
N GLU A 502 -1.07 -4.09 -19.22
CA GLU A 502 -1.13 -3.07 -20.27
C GLU A 502 -1.79 -1.78 -19.77
N ARG A 503 -2.92 -1.87 -19.05
CA ARG A 503 -3.59 -0.70 -18.45
C ARG A 503 -2.72 0.02 -17.43
N LEU A 504 -2.04 -0.73 -16.56
CA LEU A 504 -1.12 -0.17 -15.58
C LEU A 504 0.04 0.58 -16.26
N MET A 505 0.51 0.05 -17.38
CA MET A 505 1.57 0.70 -18.14
C MET A 505 1.08 1.92 -18.94
N GLU A 506 -0.15 1.91 -19.48
CA GLU A 506 -0.81 3.12 -20.03
C GLU A 506 -0.91 4.23 -18.96
N TYR A 507 -1.30 3.87 -17.74
CA TYR A 507 -1.34 4.80 -16.62
C TYR A 507 0.05 5.36 -16.27
N THR A 508 1.07 4.50 -16.28
CA THR A 508 2.47 4.91 -16.07
C THR A 508 2.96 5.86 -17.18
N ASP A 509 2.61 5.56 -18.44
CA ASP A 509 2.92 6.39 -19.61
C ASP A 509 2.30 7.79 -19.45
N SER A 510 1.03 7.86 -19.05
CA SER A 510 0.30 9.12 -18.82
C SER A 510 0.89 9.92 -17.65
N LEU A 511 1.27 9.27 -16.55
CA LEU A 511 1.93 9.93 -15.42
C LEU A 511 3.28 10.54 -15.81
N GLY A 512 4.09 9.78 -16.57
CA GLY A 512 5.38 10.24 -17.07
C GLY A 512 5.25 11.42 -18.02
N ALA A 513 4.31 11.34 -18.97
CA ALA A 513 4.03 12.42 -19.92
C ALA A 513 3.55 13.69 -19.19
N THR A 514 2.58 13.55 -18.28
CA THR A 514 2.04 14.67 -17.50
C THR A 514 3.13 15.35 -16.67
N SER A 515 3.94 14.56 -15.95
CA SER A 515 5.03 15.10 -15.11
C SER A 515 6.09 15.83 -15.95
N TYR A 516 6.48 15.26 -17.09
CA TYR A 516 7.45 15.88 -17.99
C TYR A 516 6.92 17.20 -18.57
N HIS A 517 5.67 17.22 -19.03
CA HIS A 517 5.06 18.44 -19.57
C HIS A 517 4.86 19.50 -18.48
N LEU A 518 4.52 19.10 -17.25
CA LEU A 518 4.41 20.04 -16.13
C LEU A 518 5.77 20.69 -15.84
N ALA A 519 6.83 19.88 -15.76
CA ALA A 519 8.19 20.40 -15.60
C ALA A 519 8.57 21.35 -16.75
N LYS A 520 8.21 21.01 -18.00
CA LYS A 520 8.43 21.87 -19.15
C LYS A 520 7.71 23.22 -19.04
N GLN A 521 6.44 23.21 -18.64
CA GLN A 521 5.68 24.45 -18.41
C GLN A 521 6.32 25.30 -17.31
N VAL A 522 6.76 24.67 -16.23
CA VAL A 522 7.38 25.37 -15.10
C VAL A 522 8.67 26.05 -15.52
N VAL A 523 9.57 25.37 -16.24
CA VAL A 523 10.87 25.96 -16.62
C VAL A 523 10.77 27.10 -17.65
N GLU A 524 9.63 27.24 -18.32
CA GLU A 524 9.34 28.35 -19.24
C GLU A 524 8.85 29.61 -18.49
N MET A 525 8.58 29.52 -17.19
CA MET A 525 8.16 30.65 -16.37
C MET A 525 9.33 31.59 -16.05
N ASP A 526 9.05 32.90 -16.05
CA ASP A 526 10.05 33.93 -15.73
C ASP A 526 10.12 34.16 -14.22
N VAL A 527 10.86 33.30 -13.52
CA VAL A 527 11.08 33.40 -12.06
C VAL A 527 12.47 34.00 -11.80
N GLU A 528 12.50 35.08 -11.01
CA GLU A 528 13.72 35.79 -10.62
C GLU A 528 14.46 35.12 -9.44
N ASP A 529 14.76 33.82 -9.57
CA ASP A 529 15.54 33.05 -8.60
C ASP A 529 16.74 32.34 -9.27
N GLN A 530 17.91 32.41 -8.64
CA GLN A 530 19.17 31.93 -9.24
C GLN A 530 19.22 30.39 -9.34
N ASP A 531 18.69 29.70 -8.33
CA ASP A 531 18.65 28.24 -8.32
C ASP A 531 17.63 27.74 -9.34
N PHE A 532 16.49 28.41 -9.46
CA PHE A 532 15.50 28.16 -10.50
C PHE A 532 16.04 28.36 -11.90
N ARG A 533 16.75 29.46 -12.18
CA ARG A 533 17.38 29.70 -13.49
C ARG A 533 18.42 28.63 -13.84
N THR A 534 19.17 28.16 -12.84
CA THR A 534 20.12 27.05 -13.00
C THR A 534 19.40 25.74 -13.32
N PHE A 535 18.32 25.43 -12.61
CA PHE A 535 17.46 24.28 -12.88
C PHE A 535 16.85 24.34 -14.29
N SER A 536 16.22 25.45 -14.67
CA SER A 536 15.61 25.65 -16.00
C SER A 536 16.62 25.49 -17.13
N SER A 537 17.83 26.06 -16.98
CA SER A 537 18.89 25.91 -17.97
C SER A 537 19.35 24.45 -18.11
N ASN A 538 19.52 23.74 -16.99
CA ASN A 538 19.89 22.32 -16.99
C ASN A 538 18.79 21.44 -17.61
N PHE A 539 17.52 21.73 -17.30
CA PHE A 539 16.39 21.02 -17.89
C PHE A 539 16.30 21.25 -19.39
N GLN A 540 16.41 22.49 -19.87
CA GLN A 540 16.37 22.80 -21.31
C GLN A 540 17.52 22.14 -22.07
N MET A 541 18.73 22.11 -21.47
CA MET A 541 19.86 21.38 -22.03
C MET A 541 19.58 19.88 -22.10
N PHE A 542 19.07 19.28 -21.01
CA PHE A 542 18.67 17.88 -20.97
C PHE A 542 17.59 17.57 -22.02
N ASP A 543 16.56 18.40 -22.12
CA ASP A 543 15.43 18.23 -23.03
C ASP A 543 15.89 18.23 -24.50
N GLY A 544 16.64 19.26 -24.90
CA GLY A 544 17.13 19.40 -26.27
C GLY A 544 18.14 18.32 -26.66
N MET A 545 18.90 17.78 -25.69
CA MET A 545 19.95 16.82 -25.98
C MET A 545 19.50 15.37 -25.84
N LEU A 546 18.79 14.98 -24.78
CA LEU A 546 18.61 13.58 -24.38
C LEU A 546 17.18 13.05 -24.50
N ARG A 547 16.16 13.92 -24.64
CA ARG A 547 14.75 13.49 -24.64
C ARG A 547 14.45 12.37 -25.64
N GLU A 548 14.82 12.56 -26.91
CA GLU A 548 14.51 11.59 -27.96
C GLU A 548 15.14 10.22 -27.69
N ASP A 549 16.38 10.18 -27.18
CA ASP A 549 17.02 8.90 -26.87
C ASP A 549 16.34 8.20 -25.69
N LEU A 550 15.95 8.95 -24.66
CA LEU A 550 15.24 8.40 -23.50
C LEU A 550 13.85 7.87 -23.88
N LEU A 551 13.13 8.55 -24.77
CA LEU A 551 11.87 8.04 -25.33
C LEU A 551 12.08 6.75 -26.12
N GLN A 552 13.20 6.61 -26.84
CA GLN A 552 13.52 5.37 -27.54
C GLN A 552 13.90 4.24 -26.58
N VAL A 553 14.64 4.54 -25.50
CA VAL A 553 14.91 3.58 -24.41
C VAL A 553 13.59 3.09 -23.81
N TRP A 554 12.69 4.01 -23.46
CA TRP A 554 11.39 3.67 -22.93
C TRP A 554 10.59 2.79 -23.89
N LYS A 555 10.46 3.19 -25.17
CA LYS A 555 9.76 2.40 -26.21
C LYS A 555 10.34 0.99 -26.37
N ALA A 556 11.66 0.86 -26.31
CA ALA A 556 12.32 -0.44 -26.43
C ALA A 556 11.91 -1.40 -25.29
N LEU A 557 11.82 -0.89 -24.05
CA LEU A 557 11.38 -1.67 -22.89
C LEU A 557 9.86 -1.90 -22.91
N ARG A 558 9.09 -0.82 -23.00
CA ARG A 558 7.63 -0.79 -22.89
C ARG A 558 6.91 -1.55 -24.00
N VAL A 559 7.45 -1.54 -25.22
CA VAL A 559 6.79 -2.13 -26.38
C VAL A 559 7.44 -3.44 -26.78
N ASP A 560 8.73 -3.44 -27.09
CA ASP A 560 9.36 -4.62 -27.70
C ASP A 560 9.77 -5.67 -26.66
N LEU A 561 10.31 -5.27 -25.50
CA LEU A 561 10.64 -6.24 -24.46
C LEU A 561 9.37 -6.83 -23.85
N ALA A 562 8.42 -5.97 -23.47
CA ALA A 562 7.15 -6.40 -22.88
C ALA A 562 6.37 -7.37 -23.78
N LYS A 563 6.34 -7.15 -25.10
CA LYS A 563 5.70 -8.08 -26.06
C LYS A 563 6.53 -9.32 -26.37
N GLY A 564 7.82 -9.32 -26.03
CA GLY A 564 8.69 -10.46 -26.21
C GLY A 564 8.66 -11.45 -25.04
N LEU A 565 8.39 -10.95 -23.84
CA LEU A 565 8.25 -11.75 -22.62
C LEU A 565 6.81 -12.25 -22.47
N GLY A 566 6.65 -13.43 -21.89
CA GLY A 566 5.34 -13.97 -21.54
C GLY A 566 4.86 -13.54 -20.16
N SER A 567 3.66 -13.99 -19.81
CA SER A 567 2.95 -13.56 -18.59
C SER A 567 3.41 -14.26 -17.31
N GLU A 568 4.04 -15.43 -17.40
CA GLU A 568 4.53 -16.17 -16.24
C GLU A 568 5.93 -15.70 -15.83
N SER A 569 6.11 -15.46 -14.53
CA SER A 569 7.38 -15.08 -13.94
C SER A 569 7.69 -15.86 -12.67
N ALA A 570 8.98 -15.95 -12.36
CA ALA A 570 9.48 -16.49 -11.10
C ALA A 570 10.67 -15.66 -10.58
N LEU A 571 10.81 -15.58 -9.27
CA LEU A 571 11.99 -15.08 -8.58
C LEU A 571 12.54 -16.21 -7.73
N VAL A 572 13.81 -16.56 -7.90
CA VAL A 572 14.46 -17.64 -7.14
C VAL A 572 15.76 -17.13 -6.54
N VAL A 573 15.99 -17.43 -5.28
CA VAL A 573 17.22 -17.12 -4.54
C VAL A 573 17.75 -18.39 -3.90
N ASP A 574 19.01 -18.72 -4.15
CA ASP A 574 19.74 -19.77 -3.43
C ASP A 574 21.04 -19.23 -2.83
N ILE A 575 21.73 -20.06 -2.04
CA ILE A 575 22.92 -19.68 -1.28
C ILE A 575 24.23 -20.31 -1.83
N LYS A 576 24.24 -20.73 -3.10
CA LYS A 576 25.35 -21.48 -3.71
C LYS A 576 26.36 -20.62 -4.49
N GLY A 577 26.23 -19.30 -4.44
CA GLY A 577 27.14 -18.39 -5.11
C GLY A 577 28.52 -18.43 -4.48
N THR A 578 29.55 -18.26 -5.29
CA THR A 578 30.94 -18.13 -4.82
C THR A 578 31.35 -16.67 -4.85
N LEU A 579 32.20 -16.27 -3.90
CA LEU A 579 32.69 -14.89 -3.83
C LEU A 579 33.48 -14.49 -5.07
N PRO A 580 33.39 -13.22 -5.49
CA PRO A 580 34.27 -12.69 -6.52
C PRO A 580 35.73 -12.67 -6.02
N THR A 581 36.67 -12.99 -6.90
CA THR A 581 38.11 -13.09 -6.63
C THR A 581 38.81 -11.73 -6.55
N ILE A 582 38.24 -10.80 -5.78
CA ILE A 582 38.72 -9.41 -5.68
C ILE A 582 40.13 -9.39 -5.05
N PRO A 583 41.11 -8.70 -5.66
CA PRO A 583 42.43 -8.55 -5.06
C PRO A 583 42.36 -7.96 -3.64
N GLY A 584 43.07 -8.58 -2.71
CA GLY A 584 43.08 -8.15 -1.30
C GLY A 584 42.01 -8.84 -0.44
N ILE A 585 41.09 -9.60 -1.02
CA ILE A 585 40.22 -10.47 -0.23
C ILE A 585 41.04 -11.67 0.30
N PRO A 586 40.99 -11.93 1.62
CA PRO A 586 41.66 -13.05 2.25
C PRO A 586 41.33 -14.40 1.59
N LYS A 587 42.33 -15.25 1.49
CA LYS A 587 42.20 -16.58 0.86
C LYS A 587 41.13 -17.46 1.54
N PRO A 588 41.02 -17.55 2.88
CA PRO A 588 39.97 -18.35 3.51
C PRO A 588 38.56 -17.91 3.12
N LEU A 589 38.34 -16.59 2.98
CA LEU A 589 37.07 -16.04 2.50
C LEU A 589 36.79 -16.51 1.07
N LEU A 590 37.75 -16.37 0.16
CA LEU A 590 37.58 -16.80 -1.24
C LEU A 590 37.32 -18.30 -1.39
N GLU A 591 37.89 -19.14 -0.53
CA GLU A 591 37.74 -20.60 -0.62
C GLU A 591 36.44 -21.13 0.00
N ASN A 592 35.88 -20.46 1.01
CA ASN A 592 34.79 -20.99 1.82
C ASN A 592 33.54 -20.10 1.89
N GLY A 593 33.65 -18.81 1.55
CA GLY A 593 32.55 -17.86 1.62
C GLY A 593 31.58 -18.01 0.45
N THR A 594 30.29 -17.95 0.77
CA THR A 594 29.20 -18.10 -0.20
C THR A 594 28.32 -16.85 -0.26
N VAL A 595 27.80 -16.53 -1.45
CA VAL A 595 26.90 -15.39 -1.67
C VAL A 595 25.57 -15.84 -2.26
N PRO A 596 24.46 -15.14 -1.97
CA PRO A 596 23.19 -15.49 -2.58
C PRO A 596 23.22 -15.28 -4.10
N ARG A 597 22.65 -16.23 -4.85
CA ARG A 597 22.39 -16.09 -6.29
C ARG A 597 20.93 -15.74 -6.46
N ILE A 598 20.65 -14.68 -7.19
CA ILE A 598 19.30 -14.15 -7.40
C ILE A 598 18.99 -14.27 -8.88
N SER A 599 17.82 -14.80 -9.22
CA SER A 599 17.36 -14.86 -10.61
C SER A 599 15.88 -14.52 -10.70
N TYR A 600 15.58 -13.45 -11.45
CA TYR A 600 14.26 -13.26 -12.04
C TYR A 600 14.21 -14.05 -13.35
N VAL A 601 13.11 -14.75 -13.58
CA VAL A 601 12.85 -15.57 -14.77
C VAL A 601 11.48 -15.21 -15.31
N SER A 602 11.36 -15.12 -16.63
CA SER A 602 10.10 -14.98 -17.35
C SER A 602 10.11 -15.88 -18.58
N THR A 603 8.93 -16.36 -18.98
CA THR A 603 8.79 -17.06 -20.25
C THR A 603 9.03 -16.11 -21.43
N VAL A 604 9.35 -16.65 -22.60
CA VAL A 604 9.54 -15.88 -23.84
C VAL A 604 8.44 -16.28 -24.82
N ASP A 605 7.61 -15.31 -25.19
CA ASP A 605 6.54 -15.48 -26.17
C ASP A 605 7.02 -15.12 -27.59
N ASP A 606 7.84 -14.07 -27.71
CA ASP A 606 8.45 -13.66 -28.98
C ASP A 606 9.94 -13.30 -28.81
N ARG A 607 10.79 -14.28 -29.16
CA ARG A 607 12.24 -14.14 -29.11
C ARG A 607 12.78 -13.03 -30.01
N GLN A 608 12.13 -12.75 -31.15
CA GLN A 608 12.54 -11.72 -32.08
C GLN A 608 12.31 -10.33 -31.47
N LYS A 609 11.18 -10.14 -30.78
CA LYS A 609 10.84 -8.91 -30.06
C LYS A 609 11.83 -8.57 -28.94
N VAL A 610 12.26 -9.57 -28.17
CA VAL A 610 13.35 -9.39 -27.18
C VAL A 610 14.63 -8.89 -27.86
N GLY A 611 14.98 -9.43 -29.04
CA GLY A 611 16.13 -8.97 -29.82
C GLY A 611 15.99 -7.53 -30.33
N GLN A 612 14.82 -7.18 -30.88
CA GLN A 612 14.53 -5.84 -31.37
C GLN A 612 14.61 -4.79 -30.26
N SER A 613 14.14 -5.13 -29.05
CA SER A 613 14.27 -4.28 -27.87
C SER A 613 15.74 -3.95 -27.59
N TRP A 614 16.60 -4.98 -27.56
CA TRP A 614 18.02 -4.81 -27.31
C TRP A 614 18.71 -3.93 -28.37
N ASP A 615 18.43 -4.16 -29.65
CA ASP A 615 19.03 -3.38 -30.74
C ASP A 615 18.68 -1.89 -30.60
N LYS A 616 17.42 -1.57 -30.25
CA LYS A 616 16.98 -0.19 -30.00
C LYS A 616 17.67 0.40 -28.77
N LEU A 617 17.71 -0.33 -27.65
CA LEU A 617 18.40 0.11 -26.44
C LEU A 617 19.88 0.43 -26.71
N ASN A 618 20.59 -0.44 -27.43
CA ASN A 618 21.99 -0.25 -27.72
C ASN A 618 22.23 1.04 -28.52
N VAL A 619 21.44 1.29 -29.56
CA VAL A 619 21.54 2.51 -30.39
C VAL A 619 21.28 3.77 -29.54
N SER A 620 20.23 3.77 -28.71
CA SER A 620 19.88 4.92 -27.88
C SER A 620 20.92 5.19 -26.80
N VAL A 621 21.44 4.15 -26.14
CA VAL A 621 22.49 4.32 -25.12
C VAL A 621 23.81 4.80 -25.75
N GLU A 622 24.20 4.29 -26.92
CA GLU A 622 25.37 4.79 -27.65
C GLU A 622 25.24 6.29 -27.98
N SER A 623 24.05 6.72 -28.41
CA SER A 623 23.74 8.13 -28.67
C SER A 623 23.83 8.99 -27.39
N ILE A 624 23.24 8.53 -26.28
CA ILE A 624 23.31 9.21 -24.97
C ILE A 624 24.76 9.36 -24.51
N LEU A 625 25.55 8.28 -24.54
CA LEU A 625 26.96 8.31 -24.13
C LEU A 625 27.79 9.24 -24.99
N ALA A 626 27.54 9.30 -26.30
CA ALA A 626 28.20 10.23 -27.21
C ALA A 626 27.89 11.69 -26.84
N LYS A 627 26.63 12.00 -26.53
CA LYS A 627 26.20 13.34 -26.11
C LYS A 627 26.76 13.74 -24.75
N ILE A 628 26.77 12.85 -23.76
CA ILE A 628 27.42 13.08 -22.47
C ILE A 628 28.93 13.28 -22.64
N SER A 629 29.56 12.53 -23.54
CA SER A 629 30.99 12.69 -23.84
C SER A 629 31.31 14.07 -24.42
N GLN A 630 30.42 14.59 -25.27
CA GLN A 630 30.53 15.96 -25.79
C GLN A 630 30.38 17.01 -24.68
N MET A 631 29.41 16.86 -23.78
CA MET A 631 29.18 17.80 -22.68
C MET A 631 30.32 17.82 -21.66
N THR A 632 30.84 16.65 -21.29
CA THR A 632 31.84 16.52 -20.23
C THR A 632 33.29 16.65 -20.73
N GLY A 633 33.49 16.63 -22.05
CA GLY A 633 34.81 16.57 -22.67
C GLY A 633 35.55 15.26 -22.40
N LYS A 634 34.88 14.24 -21.83
CA LYS A 634 35.45 12.94 -21.50
C LYS A 634 34.85 11.89 -22.42
N ASN A 635 35.69 11.10 -23.10
CA ASN A 635 35.21 9.97 -23.89
C ASN A 635 34.68 8.87 -22.95
N ILE A 636 33.37 8.60 -22.99
CA ILE A 636 32.71 7.51 -22.26
C ILE A 636 32.39 6.40 -23.28
N PRO A 637 33.25 5.39 -23.44
CA PRO A 637 33.01 4.34 -24.41
C PRO A 637 31.85 3.44 -23.98
N MET A 638 31.01 3.05 -24.94
CA MET A 638 30.03 1.98 -24.73
C MET A 638 30.77 0.69 -24.40
N GLN A 639 30.44 0.08 -23.25
CA GLN A 639 30.97 -1.23 -22.92
C GLN A 639 30.26 -2.28 -23.79
N LYS A 640 31.03 -3.22 -24.35
CA LYS A 640 30.43 -4.36 -25.06
C LYS A 640 30.25 -5.49 -24.06
N PRO A 641 29.03 -6.05 -23.92
CA PRO A 641 28.87 -7.22 -23.11
C PRO A 641 29.65 -8.39 -23.73
N PHE A 642 30.25 -9.19 -22.86
CA PHE A 642 30.73 -10.51 -23.22
C PHE A 642 29.53 -11.41 -23.47
N LYS A 643 29.58 -12.15 -24.58
CA LYS A 643 28.60 -13.16 -24.95
C LYS A 643 29.17 -14.54 -24.66
N SER A 644 28.42 -15.36 -23.94
CA SER A 644 28.67 -16.79 -23.84
C SER A 644 27.42 -17.58 -24.17
N THR A 645 27.61 -18.80 -24.69
CA THR A 645 26.52 -19.73 -24.96
C THR A 645 26.85 -21.05 -24.27
N ASN A 646 25.94 -21.50 -23.41
CA ASN A 646 26.06 -22.77 -22.69
C ASN A 646 24.71 -23.48 -22.68
N GLU A 647 24.68 -24.77 -23.02
CA GLU A 647 23.48 -25.62 -23.01
C GLU A 647 22.21 -25.00 -23.67
N GLY A 648 22.40 -24.21 -24.75
CA GLY A 648 21.29 -23.55 -25.47
C GLY A 648 20.86 -22.19 -24.92
N LEU A 649 21.40 -21.77 -23.77
CA LEU A 649 21.24 -20.43 -23.22
C LEU A 649 22.35 -19.51 -23.71
N THR A 650 22.00 -18.27 -24.04
CA THR A 650 22.96 -17.21 -24.36
C THR A 650 22.98 -16.17 -23.25
N SER A 651 24.12 -15.99 -22.60
CA SER A 651 24.33 -15.02 -21.53
C SER A 651 25.08 -13.80 -22.04
N TYR A 652 24.60 -12.62 -21.66
CA TYR A 652 25.20 -11.32 -21.92
C TYR A 652 25.60 -10.69 -20.59
N THR A 653 26.90 -10.46 -20.40
CA THR A 653 27.49 -9.97 -19.14
C THR A 653 28.44 -8.82 -19.41
N PHE A 654 28.46 -7.79 -18.58
CA PHE A 654 29.53 -6.81 -18.63
C PHE A 654 30.74 -7.29 -17.82
N PRO A 655 31.98 -7.05 -18.29
CA PRO A 655 33.18 -7.46 -17.57
C PRO A 655 33.31 -6.64 -16.29
N ILE A 656 32.97 -7.25 -15.15
CA ILE A 656 33.26 -6.70 -13.83
C ILE A 656 34.56 -7.36 -13.36
N PRO A 657 35.65 -6.59 -13.16
CA PRO A 657 36.92 -7.15 -12.72
C PRO A 657 36.74 -8.04 -11.51
N SER A 658 37.39 -9.20 -11.51
CA SER A 658 37.39 -10.15 -10.40
C SER A 658 36.08 -10.93 -10.18
N THR A 659 35.07 -10.77 -11.04
CA THR A 659 33.89 -11.63 -11.03
C THR A 659 34.04 -12.79 -12.03
N HIS A 660 33.27 -13.85 -11.84
CA HIS A 660 33.21 -15.04 -12.71
C HIS A 660 31.75 -15.49 -12.88
N GLN A 661 31.48 -16.50 -13.71
CA GLN A 661 30.11 -16.93 -14.08
C GLN A 661 29.16 -17.20 -12.91
N ASN A 662 29.66 -17.56 -11.72
CA ASN A 662 28.80 -17.77 -10.56
C ASN A 662 28.44 -16.50 -9.75
N CYS A 663 28.98 -15.32 -10.10
CA CYS A 663 28.77 -14.05 -9.38
C CYS A 663 28.91 -12.81 -10.29
N THR A 664 28.59 -12.95 -11.58
CA THR A 664 28.55 -11.84 -12.53
C THR A 664 27.11 -11.62 -12.99
N PRO A 665 26.52 -10.43 -12.79
CA PRO A 665 25.20 -10.12 -13.30
C PRO A 665 25.07 -10.32 -14.81
N ALA A 666 23.98 -10.94 -15.24
CA ALA A 666 23.74 -11.31 -16.62
C ALA A 666 22.28 -11.17 -17.03
N ALA A 667 22.07 -10.82 -18.29
CA ALA A 667 20.85 -11.16 -19.00
C ALA A 667 21.08 -12.48 -19.74
N VAL A 668 20.28 -13.50 -19.45
CA VAL A 668 20.38 -14.82 -20.11
C VAL A 668 19.11 -15.10 -20.88
N VAL A 669 19.23 -15.54 -22.12
CA VAL A 669 18.08 -15.72 -23.01
C VAL A 669 18.19 -17.02 -23.81
N SER A 670 17.05 -17.70 -23.98
CA SER A 670 16.80 -18.79 -24.92
C SER A 670 15.53 -18.49 -25.71
N ASP A 671 15.05 -19.44 -26.51
CA ASP A 671 13.77 -19.32 -27.22
C ASP A 671 12.56 -19.38 -26.26
N GLU A 672 12.71 -19.93 -25.06
CA GLU A 672 11.59 -20.16 -24.13
C GLU A 672 11.70 -19.37 -22.82
N LEU A 673 12.92 -18.95 -22.45
CA LEU A 673 13.20 -18.36 -21.14
C LEU A 673 14.08 -17.13 -21.26
N PHE A 674 13.76 -16.12 -20.45
CA PHE A 674 14.54 -14.92 -20.23
C PHE A 674 14.85 -14.78 -18.73
N PHE A 675 16.12 -14.53 -18.40
CA PHE A 675 16.61 -14.37 -17.04
C PHE A 675 17.28 -13.01 -16.88
N LEU A 676 17.01 -12.37 -15.73
CA LEU A 676 17.87 -11.36 -15.14
C LEU A 676 18.45 -11.96 -13.86
N THR A 677 19.75 -12.21 -13.85
CA THR A 677 20.40 -13.02 -12.81
C THR A 677 21.68 -12.39 -12.30
N SER A 678 22.10 -12.73 -11.08
CA SER A 678 23.45 -12.48 -10.57
C SER A 678 24.48 -13.55 -10.98
N SER A 679 24.04 -14.65 -11.62
CA SER A 679 24.88 -15.79 -11.98
C SER A 679 24.39 -16.53 -13.24
N PRO A 680 25.10 -16.43 -14.39
CA PRO A 680 24.85 -17.28 -15.56
C PRO A 680 24.77 -18.78 -15.27
N ASP A 681 25.59 -19.27 -14.33
CA ASP A 681 25.58 -20.69 -13.93
C ASP A 681 24.25 -21.04 -13.26
N PHE A 682 23.73 -20.15 -12.43
CA PHE A 682 22.43 -20.34 -11.78
C PHE A 682 21.28 -20.39 -12.80
N SER A 683 21.27 -19.51 -13.81
CA SER A 683 20.26 -19.61 -14.89
C SER A 683 20.33 -20.95 -15.62
N THR A 684 21.54 -21.48 -15.82
CA THR A 684 21.73 -22.81 -16.44
C THR A 684 21.14 -23.91 -15.55
N GLU A 685 21.42 -23.88 -14.25
CA GLU A 685 20.85 -24.82 -13.26
C GLU A 685 19.31 -24.75 -13.21
N LEU A 686 18.73 -23.55 -13.17
CA LEU A 686 17.28 -23.35 -13.15
C LEU A 686 16.62 -23.84 -14.44
N SER A 687 17.23 -23.57 -15.60
CA SER A 687 16.70 -24.01 -16.90
C SER A 687 16.57 -25.54 -17.00
N LYS A 688 17.40 -26.31 -16.30
CA LYS A 688 17.32 -27.78 -16.25
C LYS A 688 16.09 -28.29 -15.52
N LYS A 689 15.53 -27.47 -14.61
CA LYS A 689 14.30 -27.79 -13.87
C LYS A 689 13.05 -27.41 -14.66
N TYR A 690 13.18 -26.59 -15.72
CA TYR A 690 12.06 -26.17 -16.54
C TYR A 690 11.41 -27.36 -17.26
N ASP A 691 10.10 -27.51 -17.12
CA ASP A 691 9.34 -28.54 -17.81
C ASP A 691 7.96 -28.01 -18.20
N LYS A 692 7.87 -27.39 -19.38
CA LYS A 692 6.61 -26.88 -19.93
C LYS A 692 5.54 -27.96 -20.17
N SER A 693 5.88 -29.25 -20.08
CA SER A 693 4.91 -30.34 -20.19
C SER A 693 4.22 -30.66 -18.86
N LYS A 694 4.73 -30.13 -17.75
CA LYS A 694 4.18 -30.30 -16.40
C LYS A 694 3.85 -28.95 -15.80
N LEU A 695 2.60 -28.53 -16.00
CA LEU A 695 2.08 -27.32 -15.39
C LEU A 695 1.65 -27.61 -13.96
N ALA A 696 2.12 -26.79 -13.01
CA ALA A 696 1.55 -26.73 -11.67
C ALA A 696 0.19 -26.00 -11.70
N ASP A 697 -0.57 -26.16 -10.62
CA ASP A 697 -1.89 -25.54 -10.50
C ASP A 697 -1.80 -24.00 -10.61
N PRO A 698 -2.82 -23.37 -11.23
CA PRO A 698 -2.93 -21.92 -11.28
C PRO A 698 -2.88 -21.29 -9.90
N GLY A 699 -2.34 -20.07 -9.82
CA GLY A 699 -2.15 -19.40 -8.54
C GLY A 699 -0.90 -18.54 -8.49
N ALA A 700 -0.59 -18.09 -7.29
CA ALA A 700 0.71 -17.55 -6.94
C ALA A 700 1.24 -18.29 -5.71
N THR A 701 2.55 -18.50 -5.65
CA THR A 701 3.24 -19.06 -4.49
C THR A 701 4.43 -18.22 -4.13
N MET A 702 4.68 -18.07 -2.83
CA MET A 702 5.91 -17.52 -2.27
C MET A 702 6.36 -18.40 -1.10
N THR A 703 7.65 -18.70 -1.03
CA THR A 703 8.25 -19.50 0.04
C THR A 703 9.56 -18.87 0.51
N LEU A 704 9.79 -18.86 1.82
CA LEU A 704 11.06 -18.54 2.47
C LEU A 704 11.42 -19.69 3.41
N ASP A 705 12.61 -20.27 3.24
CA ASP A 705 13.12 -21.39 4.02
C ASP A 705 14.10 -20.89 5.10
N PHE A 706 13.71 -21.03 6.37
CA PHE A 706 14.54 -20.57 7.49
C PHE A 706 15.69 -21.52 7.80
N GLU A 707 15.58 -22.80 7.45
CA GLU A 707 16.67 -23.77 7.62
C GLU A 707 17.82 -23.48 6.65
N VAL A 708 17.52 -23.14 5.40
CA VAL A 708 18.52 -22.70 4.41
C VAL A 708 19.17 -21.39 4.85
N LEU A 709 18.37 -20.42 5.34
CA LEU A 709 18.89 -19.16 5.87
C LEU A 709 19.86 -19.39 7.04
N GLN A 710 19.46 -20.24 7.99
CA GLN A 710 20.28 -20.58 9.16
C GLN A 710 21.58 -21.28 8.74
N LYS A 711 21.52 -22.25 7.83
CA LYS A 711 22.70 -22.95 7.29
C LYS A 711 23.69 -21.97 6.66
N TRP A 712 23.18 -21.02 5.86
CA TRP A 712 24.02 -20.01 5.22
C TRP A 712 24.68 -19.08 6.24
N ALA A 713 23.92 -18.59 7.22
CA ALA A 713 24.46 -17.73 8.26
C ALA A 713 25.49 -18.48 9.14
N GLN A 714 25.24 -19.75 9.48
CA GLN A 714 26.19 -20.60 10.21
C GLN A 714 27.49 -20.81 9.43
N GLN A 715 27.45 -20.95 8.10
CA GLN A 715 28.66 -21.06 7.28
C GLN A 715 29.56 -19.82 7.41
N TRP A 716 28.97 -18.62 7.37
CA TRP A 716 29.71 -17.38 7.55
C TRP A 716 30.25 -17.20 8.96
N TYR A 717 29.46 -17.55 9.97
CA TYR A 717 29.90 -17.54 11.37
C TYR A 717 31.09 -18.49 11.57
N ASP A 718 31.00 -19.74 11.10
CA ASP A 718 32.06 -20.74 11.20
C ASP A 718 33.35 -20.31 10.48
N LEU A 719 33.21 -19.57 9.39
CA LEU A 719 34.33 -19.05 8.61
C LEU A 719 35.10 -18.00 9.40
N VAL A 720 34.40 -17.05 10.03
CA VAL A 720 35.04 -16.06 10.91
C VAL A 720 35.62 -16.74 12.15
N ASP A 721 34.90 -17.67 12.78
CA ASP A 721 35.40 -18.35 13.98
C ASP A 721 36.69 -19.16 13.74
N LYS A 722 36.80 -19.81 12.58
CA LYS A 722 37.97 -20.67 12.26
C LYS A 722 39.14 -19.92 11.64
N HIS A 723 38.85 -18.85 10.88
CA HIS A 723 39.85 -18.19 10.04
C HIS A 723 39.97 -16.68 10.26
N GLY A 724 39.18 -16.10 11.18
CA GLY A 724 39.11 -14.66 11.39
C GLY A 724 40.47 -14.02 11.72
N GLU A 725 41.34 -14.70 12.49
CA GLU A 725 42.70 -14.24 12.76
C GLU A 725 43.55 -14.01 11.50
N GLU A 726 43.20 -14.64 10.37
CA GLU A 726 43.90 -14.47 9.10
C GLU A 726 43.50 -13.17 8.36
N PHE A 727 42.41 -12.51 8.78
CA PHE A 727 41.86 -11.35 8.07
C PHE A 727 41.21 -10.24 8.90
N MET A 728 41.09 -10.43 10.21
CA MET A 728 40.66 -9.44 11.18
C MET A 728 41.85 -9.09 12.08
N SER A 729 41.86 -7.86 12.60
CA SER A 729 42.83 -7.46 13.62
C SER A 729 42.56 -8.17 14.95
N GLU A 730 43.55 -8.18 15.84
CA GLU A 730 43.42 -8.75 17.19
C GLU A 730 42.24 -8.14 17.95
N SER A 731 42.07 -6.80 17.88
CA SER A 731 40.92 -6.10 18.47
C SER A 731 39.59 -6.55 17.88
N GLU A 732 39.50 -6.70 16.55
CA GLU A 732 38.26 -7.14 15.90
C GLU A 732 37.94 -8.61 16.22
N MET A 733 38.97 -9.45 16.40
CA MET A 733 38.80 -10.84 16.85
C MET A 733 38.41 -10.92 18.32
N ASP A 734 38.96 -10.05 19.18
CA ASP A 734 38.55 -9.94 20.57
C ASP A 734 37.09 -9.50 20.65
N ASP A 735 36.70 -8.45 19.91
CA ASP A 735 35.29 -7.99 19.81
C ASP A 735 34.37 -9.09 19.26
N PHE A 736 34.81 -9.83 18.22
CA PHE A 736 34.04 -10.96 17.70
C PHE A 736 33.84 -12.04 18.76
N ASN A 737 34.89 -12.42 19.48
CA ASN A 737 34.82 -13.50 20.47
C ASN A 737 34.04 -13.09 21.73
N GLU A 738 34.18 -11.85 22.19
CA GLU A 738 33.60 -11.36 23.43
C GLU A 738 32.16 -10.84 23.25
N GLU A 739 31.84 -10.20 22.13
CA GLU A 739 30.54 -9.54 21.91
C GLU A 739 29.68 -10.23 20.84
N VAL A 740 30.23 -10.44 19.62
CA VAL A 740 29.42 -10.89 18.47
C VAL A 740 29.08 -12.38 18.57
N LYS A 741 30.06 -13.22 18.87
CA LYS A 741 29.95 -14.68 18.86
C LYS A 741 28.85 -15.19 19.80
N PRO A 742 28.76 -14.73 21.07
CA PRO A 742 27.68 -15.12 21.97
C PRO A 742 26.29 -14.72 21.45
N GLN A 743 26.15 -13.53 20.86
CA GLN A 743 24.87 -13.05 20.33
C GLN A 743 24.42 -13.87 19.11
N VAL A 744 25.33 -14.17 18.18
CA VAL A 744 25.02 -14.99 17.00
C VAL A 744 24.66 -16.43 17.40
N ASP A 745 25.34 -17.01 18.40
CA ASP A 745 24.97 -18.33 18.94
C ASP A 745 23.56 -18.37 19.53
N LYS A 746 23.14 -17.29 20.22
CA LYS A 746 21.77 -17.15 20.71
C LYS A 746 20.79 -17.03 19.55
N LEU A 747 21.10 -16.23 18.53
CA LEU A 747 20.29 -16.08 17.32
C LEU A 747 20.07 -17.41 16.59
N PHE A 748 21.12 -18.21 16.39
CA PHE A 748 20.96 -19.52 15.74
C PHE A 748 20.10 -20.47 16.55
N LYS A 749 20.20 -20.46 17.88
CA LYS A 749 19.30 -21.26 18.72
C LYS A 749 17.84 -20.82 18.57
N ALA A 750 17.60 -19.51 18.46
CA ALA A 750 16.27 -18.95 18.26
C ALA A 750 15.67 -19.33 16.90
N MET A 751 16.45 -19.16 15.83
CA MET A 751 16.02 -19.49 14.47
C MET A 751 15.73 -20.98 14.26
N ASP A 752 16.31 -21.87 15.06
CA ASP A 752 16.10 -23.31 14.95
C ASP A 752 14.62 -23.74 15.13
N GLU A 753 13.78 -22.90 15.73
CA GLU A 753 12.33 -23.16 15.85
C GLU A 753 11.55 -22.90 14.57
N LEU A 754 12.12 -22.15 13.62
CA LEU A 754 11.45 -21.79 12.38
C LEU A 754 11.74 -22.82 11.28
N ASP A 755 10.71 -23.19 10.53
CA ASP A 755 10.81 -24.10 9.38
C ASP A 755 10.75 -23.28 8.09
N HIS A 756 9.56 -22.79 7.73
CA HIS A 756 9.37 -21.96 6.54
C HIS A 756 8.20 -20.98 6.68
N LEU A 757 8.21 -19.94 5.85
CA LEU A 757 7.04 -19.12 5.56
C LEU A 757 6.55 -19.45 4.16
N LYS A 758 5.29 -19.83 4.02
CA LYS A 758 4.65 -20.08 2.72
C LYS A 758 3.41 -19.23 2.56
N ILE A 759 3.28 -18.59 1.41
CA ILE A 759 2.06 -17.91 0.96
C ILE A 759 1.59 -18.56 -0.33
N HIS A 760 0.29 -18.87 -0.40
CA HIS A 760 -0.32 -19.42 -1.60
C HIS A 760 -1.67 -18.78 -1.88
N THR A 761 -1.78 -18.13 -3.03
CA THR A 761 -3.00 -17.47 -3.51
C THR A 761 -3.55 -18.25 -4.70
N ARG A 762 -4.85 -18.56 -4.70
CA ARG A 762 -5.50 -19.38 -5.73
C ARG A 762 -7.00 -19.12 -5.79
N MET A 763 -7.64 -19.56 -6.86
CA MET A 763 -9.09 -19.69 -6.90
C MET A 763 -9.51 -21.05 -6.32
N GLU A 764 -10.45 -21.05 -5.39
CA GLU A 764 -11.00 -22.25 -4.77
C GLU A 764 -12.52 -22.07 -4.59
N GLU A 765 -13.33 -23.04 -5.00
CA GLU A 765 -14.80 -22.96 -4.94
C GLU A 765 -15.41 -21.70 -5.62
N GLY A 766 -14.71 -21.09 -6.57
CA GLY A 766 -15.14 -19.87 -7.27
C GLY A 766 -14.81 -18.57 -6.54
N GLU A 767 -14.04 -18.64 -5.46
CA GLU A 767 -13.60 -17.50 -4.66
C GLU A 767 -12.06 -17.45 -4.56
N LEU A 768 -11.49 -16.25 -4.44
CA LEU A 768 -10.06 -16.10 -4.20
C LEU A 768 -9.73 -16.55 -2.76
N ARG A 769 -8.72 -17.41 -2.62
CA ARG A 769 -8.20 -17.85 -1.32
C ARG A 769 -6.70 -17.60 -1.24
N SER A 770 -6.27 -16.94 -0.16
CA SER A 770 -4.85 -16.77 0.17
C SER A 770 -4.57 -17.42 1.51
N SER A 771 -3.62 -18.37 1.53
CA SER A 771 -3.20 -19.07 2.73
C SER A 771 -1.76 -18.65 3.06
N LEU A 772 -1.53 -18.16 4.28
CA LEU A 772 -0.21 -17.91 4.84
C LEU A 772 0.05 -18.91 5.97
N HIS A 773 1.20 -19.56 5.95
CA HIS A 773 1.65 -20.45 7.02
C HIS A 773 3.10 -20.10 7.37
N LEU A 774 3.29 -19.55 8.56
CA LEU A 774 4.59 -19.49 9.22
C LEU A 774 4.72 -20.75 10.07
N LYS A 775 5.42 -21.74 9.53
CA LYS A 775 5.59 -23.04 10.16
C LYS A 775 6.74 -23.01 11.17
N VAL A 776 6.50 -23.62 12.32
CA VAL A 776 7.52 -23.87 13.35
C VAL A 776 7.76 -25.38 13.49
N LYS A 777 8.93 -25.79 13.99
CA LYS A 777 9.35 -27.19 14.09
C LYS A 777 8.72 -27.96 15.26
#